data_AF-A0A834VE74-F1
#
_entry.id   AF-A0A834VE74-F1
#
_cell.length_a   1.000
_cell.length_b   1.000
_cell.length_c   1.000
_cell.angle_alpha   90.00
_cell.angle_beta   90.00
_cell.angle_gamma   90.00
#
_symmetry.space_group_name_H-M   'P 1'
#
loop_
_entity.id
_entity.type
_entity.pdbx_description
1 polymer ?
#
loop_
_entity_poly.entity_id
_entity_poly.type
_entity_poly.pdbx_seq_one_letter_code
_entity_poly.pdbx_strand_id
1 'polypeptide(L)'
;MLMNRMANTRNVSGMATTEICSNHSAVVSFPSSSSSLSSMKSFNSNSIENGDCSTSSEKFSKENGTLDDSDEISNDMKSLNSLHSIQSNHSRRSSETSEISSNEPNGSAINGSGGSLTINDDNDDDEIYQIWGQIINDWTNVQKKQKAFIQNLVRKGVPADFRGLVWQHLSNVHNNRNQFQENYVPLLRLQSPCEKVIKRDIPRTFPEHDFFKEKDSIGQQSLFNVMKAYSLYDTEVGYCQGSAFVAGLLLLQMPEEDAFAVFQALMHDYRLREMFKPTMAELGLCIYQLECLVQELLPELYNHFQQQNFHTSMYASSWFLTLFTSNLPIHLSTRIMDLFLSEGLDIIFRLSIAILQLCRDDLLKLDMEGLLKYFQKEMPQRCDIDPTYLIHLAINVKFDQKKMRRLSKDYSTIKAKEQEELVELRRLRTENRLLRQRIDNLEHESGELADKLIQGQVSRAQEAEDHFVLKRELSAAKLLEQELRIELEKANEVIAELKEKRQLSQSLESKEHQQLVESLQEELVAVKLRDAENHEEMKSLRERIRQLEEEINHLRRLPADHATAKLQDELLAIKLREAEANISIKELKEKITELRSMWNDHMAQMHPESADNSQPNSLENGGSQNNSLNSNSLNGTSTPLSSLSVTSSPLKILNAVKRNSDQTTEINKLKTELMSAKLRESEAFSDLKELRQKIMELETQNNVTMNQIRRQADEMKKLQEQHDEVLERERKAQNELNKEKGRFSDLDFQMKEQQMMKRIKELEQTQTVAELRQKISSLETKIEEYVTKLKLSESDIEPQTSGELSDKMAELQTEMFRLDVANRKLHTMQKNNLIAENGEI
;
A
#
# COMPACT_ATOMS: atom_id res chain seq x y z
N MET A 1 36.67 30.59 -37.34
CA MET A 1 36.73 32.07 -37.52
C MET A 1 35.45 32.63 -36.90
N LEU A 2 35.57 33.38 -35.80
CA LEU A 2 35.46 34.86 -35.77
C LEU A 2 34.05 35.34 -36.17
N MET A 3 33.10 35.58 -35.25
CA MET A 3 32.99 36.60 -34.17
C MET A 3 32.55 38.01 -34.63
N ASN A 4 31.32 38.38 -34.26
CA ASN A 4 30.81 39.71 -33.83
C ASN A 4 29.29 39.53 -33.55
N ARG A 5 28.65 39.81 -32.40
CA ARG A 5 28.99 40.40 -31.08
C ARG A 5 28.88 41.93 -30.90
N MET A 6 27.67 42.42 -30.59
CA MET A 6 27.27 43.50 -29.63
C MET A 6 25.71 43.58 -29.65
N ALA A 7 24.91 43.64 -28.58
CA ALA A 7 24.90 44.44 -27.31
C ALA A 7 24.41 45.90 -27.56
N ASN A 8 23.49 46.53 -26.81
CA ASN A 8 22.78 46.33 -25.51
C ASN A 8 21.30 46.85 -25.63
N THR A 9 20.34 46.96 -24.68
CA THR A 9 20.09 46.73 -23.22
C THR A 9 18.53 46.72 -23.03
N ARG A 10 17.79 46.07 -22.11
CA ARG A 10 17.98 45.30 -20.85
C ARG A 10 17.60 46.03 -19.51
N ASN A 11 16.28 46.12 -19.22
CA ASN A 11 15.62 46.22 -17.88
C ASN A 11 14.27 45.45 -18.00
N VAL A 12 13.75 44.57 -17.12
CA VAL A 12 13.79 44.34 -15.65
C VAL A 12 12.94 45.36 -14.87
N SER A 13 11.95 45.00 -14.03
CA SER A 13 11.37 43.72 -13.49
C SER A 13 9.81 43.82 -13.45
N GLY A 14 8.96 42.91 -12.96
CA GLY A 14 9.09 41.59 -12.30
C GLY A 14 7.68 41.05 -11.92
N MET A 15 7.52 39.75 -11.63
CA MET A 15 6.20 39.13 -11.32
C MET A 15 5.89 39.07 -9.82
N ALA A 16 4.61 39.25 -9.46
CA ALA A 16 4.02 38.79 -8.20
C ALA A 16 2.49 38.60 -8.34
N THR A 17 1.97 37.43 -7.96
CA THR A 17 0.53 37.14 -7.83
C THR A 17 0.34 36.18 -6.66
N THR A 18 -0.52 36.51 -5.70
CA THR A 18 -0.70 35.79 -4.43
C THR A 18 -2.17 35.64 -4.07
N GLU A 19 -2.64 34.41 -3.93
CA GLU A 19 -3.80 33.96 -3.13
C GLU A 19 -3.64 32.43 -2.97
N ILE A 20 -3.55 31.83 -1.78
CA ILE A 20 -4.41 31.81 -0.58
C ILE A 20 -5.61 30.85 -0.74
N CYS A 21 -5.36 29.58 -0.38
CA CYS A 21 -6.32 28.65 0.23
C CYS A 21 -5.49 27.50 0.85
N SER A 22 -5.38 27.30 2.16
CA SER A 22 -6.39 27.21 3.24
C SER A 22 -7.27 25.97 3.14
N ASN A 23 -6.71 24.81 3.50
CA ASN A 23 -7.48 23.58 3.73
C ASN A 23 -7.21 23.04 5.14
N HIS A 24 -8.23 23.08 6.00
CA HIS A 24 -8.26 22.29 7.24
C HIS A 24 -8.63 20.83 6.91
N SER A 25 -8.05 19.88 7.63
CA SER A 25 -8.63 18.55 7.80
C SER A 25 -8.70 18.24 9.29
N ALA A 26 -9.90 17.94 9.78
CA ALA A 26 -10.17 17.69 11.19
C ALA A 26 -10.19 16.17 11.47
N VAL A 27 -9.21 15.68 12.24
CA VAL A 27 -9.13 14.26 12.62
C VAL A 27 -10.09 13.96 13.77
N VAL A 28 -11.27 13.45 13.46
CA VAL A 28 -12.19 12.91 14.46
C VAL A 28 -11.69 11.53 14.90
N SER A 29 -11.43 11.37 16.20
CA SER A 29 -10.92 10.14 16.81
C SER A 29 -11.95 9.58 17.79
N PHE A 30 -12.26 8.28 17.73
CA PHE A 30 -12.85 7.50 18.84
C PHE A 30 -12.52 6.00 18.69
N PRO A 31 -12.67 5.16 19.74
CA PRO A 31 -11.52 4.35 20.16
C PRO A 31 -11.75 2.83 20.14
N SER A 32 -10.65 2.08 20.18
CA SER A 32 -10.64 0.65 20.52
C SER A 32 -9.69 0.38 21.69
N SER A 33 -10.26 0.06 22.84
CA SER A 33 -9.55 -0.31 24.07
C SER A 33 -9.08 -1.75 24.03
N SER A 34 -7.92 -2.04 24.63
CA SER A 34 -7.36 -3.39 24.73
C SER A 34 -8.06 -4.26 25.79
N SER A 35 -8.54 -5.44 25.39
CA SER A 35 -8.84 -6.57 26.28
C SER A 35 -8.34 -7.88 25.65
N SER A 36 -7.93 -8.82 26.48
CA SER A 36 -7.00 -9.89 26.11
C SER A 36 -7.59 -11.06 25.28
N LEU A 37 -6.66 -11.71 24.57
CA LEU A 37 -6.58 -13.15 24.25
C LEU A 37 -7.24 -13.72 22.97
N SER A 38 -6.43 -14.52 22.27
CA SER A 38 -6.77 -15.73 21.49
C SER A 38 -7.90 -15.69 20.43
N SER A 39 -7.51 -15.52 19.15
CA SER A 39 -7.72 -16.54 18.09
C SER A 39 -7.16 -16.06 16.76
N MET A 40 -6.13 -16.72 16.22
CA MET A 40 -5.75 -16.57 14.81
C MET A 40 -6.53 -17.57 13.96
N LYS A 41 -7.32 -17.06 12.99
CA LYS A 41 -7.65 -17.81 11.78
C LYS A 41 -7.38 -16.94 10.56
N SER A 42 -6.67 -17.56 9.61
CA SER A 42 -6.61 -17.23 8.19
C SER A 42 -7.78 -16.38 7.69
N PHE A 43 -7.50 -15.26 7.00
CA PHE A 43 -7.51 -15.34 5.53
C PHE A 43 -6.69 -14.26 4.81
N ASN A 44 -6.02 -14.76 3.77
CA ASN A 44 -5.47 -14.12 2.58
C ASN A 44 -6.14 -12.80 2.13
N SER A 45 -5.32 -11.83 1.69
CA SER A 45 -5.77 -10.75 0.80
C SER A 45 -4.63 -10.28 -0.11
N ASN A 46 -4.77 -10.56 -1.40
CA ASN A 46 -3.95 -9.98 -2.47
C ASN A 46 -4.45 -8.55 -2.78
N SER A 47 -3.66 -7.79 -3.55
CA SER A 47 -4.07 -6.54 -4.24
C SER A 47 -4.36 -5.28 -3.40
N ILE A 48 -4.29 -4.04 -3.92
CA ILE A 48 -3.41 -3.30 -4.88
C ILE A 48 -4.04 -1.89 -5.07
N GLU A 49 -3.26 -0.90 -5.54
CA GLU A 49 -3.66 0.50 -5.84
C GLU A 49 -3.75 1.48 -4.65
N ASN A 50 -3.47 2.79 -4.77
CA ASN A 50 -2.56 3.53 -5.67
C ASN A 50 -2.30 4.94 -5.07
N GLY A 51 -1.21 5.60 -5.45
CA GLY A 51 -0.96 7.01 -5.11
C GLY A 51 0.43 7.51 -5.50
N ASP A 52 0.49 8.50 -6.40
CA ASP A 52 1.71 9.22 -6.82
C ASP A 52 2.16 10.25 -5.75
N CYS A 53 3.36 10.87 -5.78
CA CYS A 53 4.46 10.90 -6.75
C CYS A 53 5.83 10.89 -5.96
N SER A 54 6.98 11.51 -6.27
CA SER A 54 7.43 12.50 -7.28
C SER A 54 8.92 12.30 -7.67
N THR A 55 9.45 13.18 -8.53
CA THR A 55 10.78 13.08 -9.16
C THR A 55 11.92 13.89 -8.50
N SER A 56 13.14 13.34 -8.50
CA SER A 56 14.41 13.99 -8.88
C SER A 56 15.52 12.91 -8.96
N SER A 57 16.28 12.62 -10.02
CA SER A 57 16.77 13.30 -11.25
C SER A 57 18.26 13.69 -11.17
N GLU A 58 19.18 12.77 -11.51
CA GLU A 58 20.53 13.00 -12.09
C GLU A 58 21.15 11.62 -12.42
N LYS A 59 22.10 11.41 -13.34
CA LYS A 59 22.48 11.98 -14.65
C LYS A 59 23.54 11.01 -15.19
N PHE A 60 23.44 10.67 -16.47
CA PHE A 60 24.42 9.91 -17.25
C PHE A 60 25.89 10.23 -16.98
N SER A 61 26.72 9.18 -17.04
CA SER A 61 27.92 9.15 -17.90
C SER A 61 28.01 7.78 -18.59
N LYS A 62 28.42 7.77 -19.85
CA LYS A 62 28.69 6.59 -20.69
C LYS A 62 30.17 6.57 -21.05
N GLU A 63 30.78 5.40 -21.11
CA GLU A 63 31.76 5.11 -22.16
C GLU A 63 31.80 3.60 -22.47
N ASN A 64 32.42 3.21 -23.59
CA ASN A 64 32.17 1.93 -24.28
C ASN A 64 33.42 1.03 -24.33
N GLY A 65 33.18 -0.28 -24.43
CA GLY A 65 34.16 -1.26 -24.93
C GLY A 65 35.07 -1.87 -23.86
N THR A 66 35.60 -3.08 -24.04
CA THR A 66 35.40 -4.04 -25.14
C THR A 66 35.58 -5.46 -24.60
N LEU A 67 35.01 -6.47 -25.27
CA LEU A 67 35.38 -7.88 -25.06
C LEU A 67 36.82 -8.11 -25.53
N ASP A 68 37.59 -8.84 -24.73
CA ASP A 68 38.46 -9.90 -25.25
C ASP A 68 38.65 -10.96 -24.15
N ASP A 69 38.94 -12.20 -24.53
CA ASP A 69 38.97 -13.35 -23.61
C ASP A 69 40.09 -14.33 -24.00
N SER A 70 40.54 -15.13 -23.04
CA SER A 70 41.54 -16.23 -23.17
C SER A 70 43.05 -15.89 -23.06
N ASP A 71 43.70 -16.70 -22.21
CA ASP A 71 44.86 -17.56 -22.54
C ASP A 71 46.28 -17.40 -21.91
N GLU A 72 46.85 -18.61 -21.79
CA GLU A 72 48.20 -19.10 -21.47
C GLU A 72 48.87 -18.90 -20.08
N ILE A 73 48.93 -20.05 -19.41
CA ILE A 73 49.87 -20.50 -18.37
C ILE A 73 51.33 -20.39 -18.83
N SER A 74 52.25 -19.89 -17.98
CA SER A 74 53.48 -20.64 -17.58
C SER A 74 54.36 -19.88 -16.57
N ASN A 75 54.83 -20.57 -15.52
CA ASN A 75 56.28 -20.82 -15.26
C ASN A 75 56.57 -21.31 -13.82
N ASP A 76 57.26 -22.45 -13.76
CA ASP A 76 58.33 -22.86 -12.82
C ASP A 76 58.17 -22.75 -11.30
N MET A 77 57.76 -23.88 -10.72
CA MET A 77 58.63 -24.77 -9.94
C MET A 77 59.87 -24.16 -9.20
N LYS A 78 59.91 -24.35 -7.88
CA LYS A 78 61.15 -24.77 -7.19
C LYS A 78 60.84 -25.63 -5.95
N SER A 79 61.64 -26.67 -5.75
CA SER A 79 61.24 -27.84 -4.96
C SER A 79 61.38 -27.69 -3.44
N LEU A 80 60.40 -28.29 -2.76
CA LEU A 80 60.52 -29.21 -1.62
C LEU A 80 61.91 -29.36 -0.96
N ASN A 81 61.94 -29.30 0.38
CA ASN A 81 62.62 -30.33 1.18
C ASN A 81 62.19 -30.29 2.66
N SER A 82 61.30 -31.19 3.08
CA SER A 82 61.63 -32.30 3.99
C SER A 82 60.36 -33.09 4.35
N LEU A 83 60.51 -34.32 4.85
CA LEU A 83 59.43 -35.28 5.07
C LEU A 83 59.38 -35.80 6.52
N HIS A 84 58.19 -36.30 6.89
CA HIS A 84 57.94 -37.32 7.90
C HIS A 84 58.26 -37.03 9.39
N SER A 85 57.20 -36.91 10.19
CA SER A 85 56.87 -37.95 11.19
C SER A 85 55.51 -37.67 11.86
N ILE A 86 54.61 -38.67 11.83
CA ILE A 86 53.38 -38.72 12.64
C ILE A 86 53.19 -40.15 13.12
N GLN A 87 53.27 -40.36 14.44
CA GLN A 87 52.75 -41.46 15.28
C GLN A 87 53.50 -41.40 16.64
N SER A 88 52.90 -41.69 17.81
CA SER A 88 51.51 -42.07 18.13
C SER A 88 51.20 -41.90 19.63
N ASN A 89 49.99 -42.30 20.03
CA ASN A 89 49.58 -42.79 21.36
C ASN A 89 49.17 -41.81 22.49
N HIS A 90 47.84 -41.81 22.70
CA HIS A 90 47.12 -42.06 23.95
C HIS A 90 47.31 -41.19 25.22
N SER A 91 46.16 -40.64 25.67
CA SER A 91 45.92 -40.14 27.03
C SER A 91 45.62 -41.28 28.02
N ARG A 92 46.08 -41.16 29.29
CA ARG A 92 45.37 -41.73 30.47
C ARG A 92 45.79 -41.13 31.83
N ARG A 93 44.78 -40.56 32.48
CA ARG A 93 44.54 -40.25 33.91
C ARG A 93 45.14 -41.25 34.93
N SER A 94 45.70 -40.73 36.03
CA SER A 94 45.61 -41.25 37.42
C SER A 94 46.14 -40.23 38.45
N SER A 95 45.90 -40.45 39.75
CA SER A 95 46.14 -39.52 40.88
C SER A 95 47.23 -40.02 41.87
N GLU A 96 47.32 -39.39 43.07
CA GLU A 96 48.18 -39.73 44.23
C GLU A 96 49.65 -39.22 44.14
N THR A 97 50.33 -38.71 45.20
CA THR A 97 49.96 -38.43 46.61
C THR A 97 50.85 -37.31 47.23
N SER A 98 50.44 -36.82 48.40
CA SER A 98 51.03 -35.83 49.34
C SER A 98 52.56 -35.80 49.59
N GLU A 99 53.11 -34.61 49.87
CA GLU A 99 53.73 -34.17 51.16
C GLU A 99 54.20 -32.68 51.11
N ILE A 100 53.71 -31.79 51.98
CA ILE A 100 54.35 -31.26 53.22
C ILE A 100 55.69 -30.51 53.02
N SER A 101 55.70 -29.16 53.14
CA SER A 101 56.19 -28.45 54.35
C SER A 101 56.14 -26.91 54.24
N SER A 102 56.25 -26.23 55.38
CA SER A 102 56.08 -24.79 55.61
C SER A 102 57.28 -23.89 55.23
N ASN A 103 57.03 -22.60 54.96
CA ASN A 103 57.48 -21.48 55.82
C ASN A 103 57.10 -20.09 55.25
N GLU A 104 56.44 -19.25 56.05
CA GLU A 104 56.63 -17.79 55.99
C GLU A 104 57.80 -17.38 56.92
N PRO A 105 58.34 -16.14 56.83
CA PRO A 105 57.71 -15.03 57.57
C PRO A 105 57.71 -13.64 56.87
N ASN A 106 56.66 -12.86 57.13
CA ASN A 106 56.56 -11.38 57.16
C ASN A 106 57.75 -10.52 56.65
N GLY A 107 57.47 -9.59 55.71
CA GLY A 107 58.43 -8.53 55.34
C GLY A 107 57.86 -7.46 54.38
N SER A 108 57.24 -6.41 54.91
CA SER A 108 56.59 -5.32 54.17
C SER A 108 57.47 -4.54 53.18
N ALA A 109 56.96 -4.26 51.97
CA ALA A 109 57.31 -3.06 51.19
C ALA A 109 56.21 -2.69 50.17
N ILE A 110 55.79 -1.42 50.14
CA ILE A 110 55.03 -0.85 49.02
C ILE A 110 56.03 -0.39 47.96
N ASN A 111 55.90 -0.88 46.73
CA ASN A 111 56.39 -0.18 45.54
C ASN A 111 55.68 -0.70 44.28
N GLY A 112 55.08 0.19 43.50
CA GLY A 112 54.32 -0.18 42.31
C GLY A 112 55.20 -0.33 41.07
N SER A 113 55.12 -1.47 40.38
CA SER A 113 55.54 -1.63 38.97
C SER A 113 55.00 -2.93 38.36
N GLY A 114 54.02 -2.81 37.46
CA GLY A 114 53.81 -3.80 36.40
C GLY A 114 53.36 -5.22 36.78
N GLY A 115 52.67 -5.41 37.91
CA GLY A 115 52.01 -6.69 38.20
C GLY A 115 50.99 -7.05 37.10
N SER A 116 51.05 -8.27 36.59
CA SER A 116 49.98 -8.80 35.74
C SER A 116 48.79 -9.13 36.61
N LEU A 117 47.60 -8.63 36.27
CA LEU A 117 46.38 -9.06 36.94
C LEU A 117 46.09 -10.51 36.51
N THR A 118 46.07 -11.43 37.45
CA THR A 118 45.84 -12.86 37.24
C THR A 118 44.77 -13.33 38.21
N ILE A 119 43.74 -13.98 37.68
CA ILE A 119 42.63 -14.58 38.43
C ILE A 119 42.96 -16.06 38.58
N ASN A 120 42.95 -16.61 39.79
CA ASN A 120 42.95 -18.07 39.97
C ASN A 120 41.50 -18.57 39.81
N ASP A 121 41.31 -19.87 39.55
CA ASP A 121 39.96 -20.41 39.31
C ASP A 121 39.20 -20.78 40.60
N ASP A 122 39.85 -20.70 41.76
CA ASP A 122 39.27 -20.97 43.10
C ASP A 122 38.88 -19.67 43.87
N ASN A 123 38.86 -18.51 43.22
CA ASN A 123 38.79 -17.17 43.85
C ASN A 123 37.51 -16.90 44.69
N ASP A 124 37.71 -16.32 45.88
CA ASP A 124 36.67 -15.68 46.69
C ASP A 124 36.10 -14.40 46.02
N ASP A 125 34.83 -14.08 46.29
CA ASP A 125 34.14 -12.88 45.78
C ASP A 125 34.88 -11.57 46.14
N ASP A 126 35.51 -11.51 47.32
CA ASP A 126 36.29 -10.36 47.79
C ASP A 126 37.51 -10.04 46.90
N GLU A 127 38.13 -11.05 46.27
CA GLU A 127 39.24 -10.83 45.34
C GLU A 127 38.72 -10.24 44.01
N ILE A 128 37.60 -10.77 43.51
CA ILE A 128 36.92 -10.25 42.31
C ILE A 128 36.51 -8.80 42.50
N TYR A 129 35.98 -8.44 43.68
CA TYR A 129 35.59 -7.07 44.01
C TYR A 129 36.79 -6.12 44.06
N GLN A 130 37.92 -6.55 44.64
CA GLN A 130 39.17 -5.80 44.65
C GLN A 130 39.75 -5.59 43.24
N ILE A 131 39.74 -6.61 42.38
CA ILE A 131 40.19 -6.53 40.99
C ILE A 131 39.35 -5.50 40.21
N TRP A 132 38.02 -5.52 40.35
CA TRP A 132 37.15 -4.52 39.72
C TRP A 132 37.44 -3.10 40.20
N GLY A 133 37.66 -2.89 41.50
CA GLY A 133 38.07 -1.61 42.06
C GLY A 133 39.39 -1.09 41.48
N GLN A 134 40.38 -1.96 41.26
CA GLN A 134 41.64 -1.58 40.60
C GLN A 134 41.44 -1.22 39.12
N ILE A 135 40.65 -2.00 38.40
CA ILE A 135 40.37 -1.78 36.96
C ILE A 135 39.66 -0.44 36.71
N ILE A 136 38.69 -0.08 37.55
CA ILE A 136 37.92 1.17 37.38
C ILE A 136 38.82 2.39 37.67
N ASN A 137 39.64 2.34 38.71
CA ASN A 137 40.54 3.43 39.09
C ASN A 137 41.63 3.75 38.04
N ASP A 138 42.03 2.80 37.19
CA ASP A 138 43.02 3.01 36.11
C ASP A 138 42.51 2.55 34.71
N TRP A 139 41.20 2.67 34.47
CA TRP A 139 40.52 2.11 33.30
C TRP A 139 41.24 2.41 31.98
N THR A 140 41.61 3.67 31.75
CA THR A 140 42.23 4.11 30.49
C THR A 140 43.57 3.43 30.18
N ASN A 141 44.31 2.97 31.19
CA ASN A 141 45.55 2.23 31.00
C ASN A 141 45.31 0.71 30.95
N VAL A 142 44.43 0.17 31.78
CA VAL A 142 44.09 -1.26 31.78
C VAL A 142 43.39 -1.64 30.47
N GLN A 143 42.43 -0.85 29.99
CA GLN A 143 41.73 -1.07 28.71
C GLN A 143 42.71 -1.10 27.51
N LYS A 144 43.77 -0.27 27.53
CA LYS A 144 44.80 -0.25 26.48
C LYS A 144 45.78 -1.42 26.56
N LYS A 145 46.15 -1.86 27.76
CA LYS A 145 47.18 -2.90 27.99
C LYS A 145 46.61 -4.32 28.06
N GLN A 146 45.37 -4.47 28.53
CA GLN A 146 44.79 -5.74 28.99
C GLN A 146 43.32 -5.91 28.56
N LYS A 147 42.91 -5.43 27.37
CA LYS A 147 41.52 -5.52 26.89
C LYS A 147 40.92 -6.94 27.04
N ALA A 148 41.67 -7.98 26.67
CA ALA A 148 41.21 -9.37 26.77
C ALA A 148 40.97 -9.84 28.22
N PHE A 149 41.71 -9.30 29.20
CA PHE A 149 41.48 -9.57 30.63
C PHE A 149 40.14 -8.97 31.08
N ILE A 150 39.85 -7.71 30.73
CA ILE A 150 38.56 -7.08 31.00
C ILE A 150 37.42 -7.89 30.37
N GLN A 151 37.55 -8.31 29.10
CA GLN A 151 36.53 -9.12 28.43
C GLN A 151 36.28 -10.46 29.15
N ASN A 152 37.32 -11.14 29.62
CA ASN A 152 37.18 -12.37 30.40
C ASN A 152 36.60 -12.15 31.80
N LEU A 153 36.91 -11.03 32.46
CA LEU A 153 36.32 -10.68 33.76
C LEU A 153 34.84 -10.32 33.63
N VAL A 154 34.44 -9.57 32.59
CA VAL A 154 33.02 -9.32 32.25
C VAL A 154 32.25 -10.63 32.03
N ARG A 155 32.89 -11.61 31.38
CA ARG A 155 32.33 -12.97 31.19
C ARG A 155 32.17 -13.74 32.50
N LYS A 156 33.12 -13.66 33.45
CA LYS A 156 32.93 -14.20 34.82
C LYS A 156 31.80 -13.47 35.54
N GLY A 157 31.90 -12.15 35.73
CA GLY A 157 30.88 -11.35 36.41
C GLY A 157 31.23 -9.88 36.58
N VAL A 158 30.25 -9.00 36.42
CA VAL A 158 30.31 -7.60 36.88
C VAL A 158 29.48 -7.49 38.17
N PRO A 159 30.08 -7.13 39.33
CA PRO A 159 29.35 -6.87 40.57
C PRO A 159 28.32 -5.75 40.40
N ALA A 160 27.24 -5.78 41.18
CA ALA A 160 26.13 -4.84 41.05
C ALA A 160 26.57 -3.37 41.23
N ASP A 161 27.32 -3.10 42.29
CA ASP A 161 27.75 -1.75 42.69
C ASP A 161 28.67 -1.08 41.65
N PHE A 162 29.42 -1.89 40.89
CA PHE A 162 30.31 -1.41 39.83
C PHE A 162 29.62 -1.30 38.47
N ARG A 163 28.46 -1.95 38.26
CA ARG A 163 27.82 -2.08 36.92
C ARG A 163 27.58 -0.74 36.24
N GLY A 164 27.05 0.26 36.97
CA GLY A 164 26.80 1.60 36.43
C GLY A 164 28.06 2.27 35.87
N LEU A 165 29.18 2.17 36.58
CA LEU A 165 30.47 2.72 36.16
C LEU A 165 31.08 1.91 35.01
N VAL A 166 31.08 0.58 35.12
CA VAL A 166 31.61 -0.33 34.09
C VAL A 166 30.87 -0.16 32.76
N TRP A 167 29.56 0.08 32.77
CA TRP A 167 28.79 0.34 31.56
C TRP A 167 29.13 1.69 30.91
N GLN A 168 29.31 2.76 31.70
CA GLN A 168 29.80 4.06 31.21
C GLN A 168 31.25 3.98 30.68
N HIS A 169 32.07 3.09 31.23
CA HIS A 169 33.44 2.85 30.81
C HIS A 169 33.55 2.01 29.52
N LEU A 170 32.78 0.92 29.40
CA LEU A 170 32.73 0.08 28.19
C LEU A 170 32.20 0.84 26.98
N SER A 171 31.13 1.63 27.17
CA SER A 171 30.56 2.52 26.14
C SER A 171 31.38 3.80 25.88
N ASN A 172 32.51 3.98 26.58
CA ASN A 172 33.38 5.17 26.56
C ASN A 172 32.71 6.50 26.98
N VAL A 173 31.44 6.49 27.37
CA VAL A 173 30.66 7.65 27.84
C VAL A 173 31.35 8.40 28.97
N HIS A 174 32.01 7.70 29.90
CA HIS A 174 32.69 8.32 31.05
C HIS A 174 33.74 9.37 30.61
N ASN A 175 34.39 9.19 29.45
CA ASN A 175 35.39 10.14 28.94
C ASN A 175 34.76 11.43 28.36
N ASN A 176 33.52 11.35 27.90
CA ASN A 176 32.83 12.41 27.14
C ASN A 176 31.61 12.97 27.89
N ARG A 177 31.43 12.64 29.18
CA ARG A 177 30.21 12.88 29.99
C ARG A 177 29.58 14.26 29.81
N ASN A 178 30.39 15.32 29.86
CA ASN A 178 29.95 16.71 29.72
C ASN A 178 29.18 16.95 28.41
N GLN A 179 29.63 16.37 27.30
CA GLN A 179 29.00 16.51 25.98
C GLN A 179 27.59 15.91 25.95
N PHE A 180 27.34 14.85 26.74
CA PHE A 180 26.00 14.26 26.85
C PHE A 180 25.10 15.09 27.78
N GLN A 181 25.61 15.51 28.94
CA GLN A 181 24.85 16.29 29.93
C GLN A 181 24.39 17.65 29.38
N GLU A 182 25.25 18.37 28.64
CA GLU A 182 24.89 19.66 28.01
C GLU A 182 23.74 19.54 27.00
N ASN A 183 23.59 18.40 26.33
CA ASN A 183 22.54 18.16 25.35
C ASN A 183 21.22 17.67 25.95
N TYR A 184 21.24 16.99 27.10
CA TYR A 184 20.03 16.35 27.66
C TYR A 184 18.97 17.37 28.16
N VAL A 185 19.37 18.30 29.02
CA VAL A 185 18.46 19.25 29.67
C VAL A 185 17.72 20.17 28.68
N PRO A 186 18.33 20.65 27.57
CA PRO A 186 17.61 21.34 26.50
C PRO A 186 16.51 20.50 25.83
N LEU A 187 16.77 19.22 25.52
CA LEU A 187 15.83 18.35 24.80
C LEU A 187 14.53 18.12 25.59
N LEU A 188 14.61 17.98 26.91
CA LEU A 188 13.45 17.81 27.78
C LEU A 188 12.42 18.94 27.69
N ARG A 189 12.86 20.17 27.34
CA ARG A 189 12.01 21.37 27.23
C ARG A 189 11.22 21.45 25.93
N LEU A 190 11.60 20.70 24.90
CA LEU A 190 10.91 20.62 23.62
C LEU A 190 9.70 19.67 23.70
N GLN A 191 8.85 19.61 22.68
CA GLN A 191 7.78 18.62 22.57
C GLN A 191 8.13 17.57 21.52
N SER A 192 7.98 16.28 21.84
CA SER A 192 8.22 15.19 20.89
C SER A 192 6.92 14.73 20.20
N PRO A 193 6.90 14.55 18.86
CA PRO A 193 5.79 13.87 18.17
C PRO A 193 5.48 12.49 18.76
N CYS A 194 6.49 11.81 19.31
CA CYS A 194 6.40 10.45 19.84
C CYS A 194 5.77 10.37 21.24
N GLU A 195 5.54 11.48 21.95
CA GLU A 195 5.13 11.46 23.38
C GLU A 195 3.90 10.57 23.66
N LYS A 196 2.92 10.56 22.76
CA LYS A 196 1.71 9.72 22.90
C LYS A 196 2.01 8.22 22.82
N VAL A 197 2.99 7.83 21.99
CA VAL A 197 3.41 6.44 21.82
C VAL A 197 4.26 6.01 23.01
N ILE A 198 5.21 6.86 23.43
CA ILE A 198 6.04 6.63 24.61
C ILE A 198 5.15 6.44 25.85
N LYS A 199 4.22 7.37 26.13
CA LYS A 199 3.30 7.31 27.30
C LYS A 199 2.40 6.06 27.33
N ARG A 200 2.13 5.43 26.19
CA ARG A 200 1.41 4.15 26.09
C ARG A 200 2.31 2.94 26.43
N ASP A 201 3.62 3.08 26.26
CA ASP A 201 4.59 1.99 26.36
C ASP A 201 5.31 1.95 27.73
N ILE A 202 5.41 3.08 28.44
CA ILE A 202 5.95 3.11 29.82
C ILE A 202 5.26 2.09 30.75
N PRO A 203 3.91 2.02 30.85
CA PRO A 203 3.26 1.15 31.84
C PRO A 203 3.35 -0.36 31.53
N ARG A 204 3.89 -0.74 30.37
CA ARG A 204 4.15 -2.13 29.98
C ARG A 204 5.65 -2.49 29.98
N THR A 205 6.52 -1.58 30.43
CA THR A 205 7.96 -1.80 30.55
C THR A 205 8.28 -2.14 32.01
N PHE A 206 8.74 -3.37 32.27
CA PHE A 206 8.97 -3.93 33.61
C PHE A 206 7.84 -3.67 34.64
N PRO A 207 6.57 -3.98 34.33
CA PRO A 207 5.40 -3.57 35.13
C PRO A 207 5.36 -4.16 36.55
N GLU A 208 6.08 -5.26 36.80
CA GLU A 208 6.15 -5.93 38.10
C GLU A 208 7.30 -5.41 38.98
N HIS A 209 8.21 -4.59 38.44
CA HIS A 209 9.41 -4.14 39.15
C HIS A 209 9.13 -2.87 39.98
N ASP A 210 9.57 -2.85 41.24
CA ASP A 210 9.23 -1.79 42.22
C ASP A 210 9.45 -0.35 41.74
N PHE A 211 10.52 -0.10 40.99
CA PHE A 211 10.83 1.23 40.44
C PHE A 211 9.83 1.72 39.36
N PHE A 212 9.18 0.78 38.65
CA PHE A 212 8.33 1.06 37.49
C PHE A 212 6.85 0.69 37.69
N LYS A 213 6.50 -0.14 38.70
CA LYS A 213 5.13 -0.65 38.93
C LYS A 213 4.10 0.44 39.23
N GLU A 214 4.51 1.51 39.93
CA GLU A 214 3.58 2.54 40.38
C GLU A 214 3.32 3.55 39.25
N LYS A 215 2.03 3.86 39.02
CA LYS A 215 1.65 4.81 37.97
C LYS A 215 2.23 6.19 38.27
N ASP A 216 2.86 6.78 37.26
CA ASP A 216 3.56 8.08 37.35
C ASP A 216 4.73 8.07 38.37
N SER A 217 5.32 6.90 38.68
CA SER A 217 6.51 6.80 39.56
C SER A 217 7.71 7.60 39.02
N ILE A 218 8.71 7.82 39.88
CA ILE A 218 10.00 8.42 39.48
C ILE A 218 10.61 7.61 38.31
N GLY A 219 10.62 6.28 38.38
CA GLY A 219 11.13 5.44 37.29
C GLY A 219 10.33 5.57 35.98
N GLN A 220 8.99 5.66 36.07
CA GLN A 220 8.15 5.92 34.89
C GLN A 220 8.42 7.31 34.28
N GLN A 221 8.64 8.33 35.11
CA GLN A 221 8.99 9.69 34.68
C GLN A 221 10.38 9.75 34.04
N SER A 222 11.41 9.18 34.67
CA SER A 222 12.77 9.11 34.12
C SER A 222 12.82 8.33 32.80
N LEU A 223 12.10 7.21 32.69
CA LEU A 223 12.02 6.46 31.44
C LEU A 223 11.30 7.25 30.34
N PHE A 224 10.23 7.96 30.68
CA PHE A 224 9.59 8.89 29.75
C PHE A 224 10.55 10.01 29.29
N ASN A 225 11.32 10.60 30.21
CA ASN A 225 12.28 11.66 29.93
C ASN A 225 13.41 11.18 28.99
N VAL A 226 14.06 10.05 29.29
CA VAL A 226 15.11 9.45 28.45
C VAL A 226 14.58 9.13 27.05
N MET A 227 13.43 8.47 26.93
CA MET A 227 12.87 8.12 25.62
C MET A 227 12.38 9.35 24.84
N LYS A 228 11.84 10.37 25.53
CA LYS A 228 11.46 11.65 24.93
C LYS A 228 12.70 12.36 24.36
N ALA A 229 13.75 12.52 25.17
CA ALA A 229 14.98 13.17 24.75
C ALA A 229 15.63 12.45 23.56
N TYR A 230 15.69 11.11 23.59
CA TYR A 230 16.24 10.35 22.46
C TYR A 230 15.43 10.59 21.17
N SER A 231 14.09 10.56 21.25
CA SER A 231 13.21 10.80 20.08
C SER A 231 13.31 12.21 19.47
N LEU A 232 13.98 13.13 20.15
CA LEU A 232 14.27 14.50 19.69
C LEU A 232 15.73 14.66 19.24
N TYR A 233 16.65 13.92 19.85
CA TYR A 233 18.06 13.82 19.43
C TYR A 233 18.19 13.11 18.07
N ASP A 234 17.47 12.00 17.89
CA ASP A 234 17.46 11.20 16.68
C ASP A 234 16.07 11.19 16.05
N THR A 235 15.84 12.08 15.08
CA THR A 235 14.55 12.23 14.40
C THR A 235 14.33 11.25 13.24
N GLU A 236 15.35 10.46 12.84
CA GLU A 236 15.22 9.41 11.81
C GLU A 236 14.62 8.13 12.40
N VAL A 237 15.04 7.77 13.62
CA VAL A 237 14.47 6.66 14.39
C VAL A 237 13.31 7.11 15.28
N GLY A 238 13.41 8.29 15.89
CA GLY A 238 12.43 8.80 16.85
C GLY A 238 12.28 7.88 18.05
N TYR A 239 11.10 7.27 18.20
CA TYR A 239 10.84 6.22 19.19
C TYR A 239 10.40 4.94 18.48
N CYS A 240 11.21 3.88 18.59
CA CYS A 240 10.79 2.54 18.21
C CYS A 240 10.28 1.76 19.42
N GLN A 241 9.19 1.00 19.24
CA GLN A 241 8.68 0.06 20.24
C GLN A 241 9.78 -0.94 20.66
N GLY A 242 9.82 -1.26 21.95
CA GLY A 242 10.79 -2.19 22.55
C GLY A 242 12.04 -1.50 23.09
N SER A 243 12.47 -0.38 22.50
CA SER A 243 13.66 0.38 22.94
C SER A 243 13.56 0.89 24.39
N ALA A 244 12.33 1.11 24.89
CA ALA A 244 12.07 1.46 26.28
C ALA A 244 12.54 0.40 27.31
N PHE A 245 12.56 -0.90 26.96
CA PHE A 245 13.08 -1.93 27.87
C PHE A 245 14.60 -1.84 28.02
N VAL A 246 15.33 -1.46 26.96
CA VAL A 246 16.78 -1.22 26.99
C VAL A 246 17.09 0.00 27.85
N ALA A 247 16.39 1.12 27.64
CA ALA A 247 16.55 2.31 28.48
C ALA A 247 16.13 2.07 29.94
N GLY A 248 15.08 1.27 30.16
CA GLY A 248 14.63 0.87 31.49
C GLY A 248 15.70 0.06 32.23
N LEU A 249 16.39 -0.87 31.55
CA LEU A 249 17.49 -1.63 32.15
C LEU A 249 18.66 -0.71 32.56
N LEU A 250 18.99 0.30 31.75
CA LEU A 250 20.03 1.29 32.09
C LEU A 250 19.65 2.11 33.33
N LEU A 251 18.39 2.56 33.42
CA LEU A 251 17.85 3.32 34.57
C LEU A 251 17.82 2.51 35.88
N LEU A 252 17.90 1.17 35.83
CA LEU A 252 18.07 0.34 37.03
C LEU A 252 19.52 0.29 37.54
N GLN A 253 20.49 0.82 36.79
CA GLN A 253 21.92 0.71 37.09
C GLN A 253 22.66 2.06 37.15
N MET A 254 22.06 3.16 36.68
CA MET A 254 22.65 4.49 36.71
C MET A 254 21.59 5.62 36.66
N PRO A 255 21.95 6.87 37.03
CA PRO A 255 21.04 8.02 36.98
C PRO A 255 20.53 8.36 35.57
N GLU A 256 19.46 9.16 35.51
CA GLU A 256 18.73 9.53 34.29
C GLU A 256 19.60 10.10 33.15
N GLU A 257 20.52 11.03 33.47
CA GLU A 257 21.44 11.63 32.48
C GLU A 257 22.47 10.62 31.95
N ASP A 258 23.01 9.78 32.84
CA ASP A 258 23.99 8.74 32.48
C ASP A 258 23.34 7.65 31.64
N ALA A 259 22.10 7.26 31.98
CA ALA A 259 21.31 6.29 31.24
C ALA A 259 21.00 6.79 29.82
N PHE A 260 20.66 8.07 29.66
CA PHE A 260 20.53 8.70 28.33
C PHE A 260 21.86 8.66 27.55
N ALA A 261 22.97 9.01 28.19
CA ALA A 261 24.29 9.02 27.55
C ALA A 261 24.73 7.63 27.07
N VAL A 262 24.56 6.59 27.92
CA VAL A 262 24.86 5.20 27.54
C VAL A 262 23.88 4.70 26.47
N PHE A 263 22.60 5.06 26.54
CA PHE A 263 21.62 4.71 25.50
C PHE A 263 21.98 5.31 24.14
N GLN A 264 22.43 6.57 24.11
CA GLN A 264 22.91 7.24 22.89
C GLN A 264 24.16 6.55 22.32
N ALA A 265 25.10 6.10 23.17
CA ALA A 265 26.27 5.33 22.76
C ALA A 265 25.89 3.92 22.22
N LEU A 266 24.95 3.22 22.86
CA LEU A 266 24.41 1.94 22.35
C LEU A 266 23.77 2.10 20.96
N MET A 267 23.03 3.19 20.76
CA MET A 267 22.40 3.49 19.47
C MET A 267 23.44 3.71 18.37
N HIS A 268 24.42 4.59 18.60
CA HIS A 268 25.42 4.96 17.61
C HIS A 268 26.54 3.92 17.45
N ASP A 269 27.31 3.67 18.51
CA ASP A 269 28.57 2.91 18.44
C ASP A 269 28.35 1.40 18.38
N TYR A 270 27.28 0.90 19.00
CA TYR A 270 26.90 -0.52 18.97
C TYR A 270 25.88 -0.83 17.85
N ARG A 271 25.62 0.13 16.95
CA ARG A 271 24.73 0.04 15.77
C ARG A 271 23.26 -0.29 16.06
N LEU A 272 22.81 -0.21 17.32
CA LEU A 272 21.43 -0.54 17.70
C LEU A 272 20.41 0.31 16.93
N ARG A 273 20.78 1.56 16.61
CA ARG A 273 20.02 2.50 15.78
C ARG A 273 19.62 1.94 14.42
N GLU A 274 20.51 1.22 13.75
CA GLU A 274 20.29 0.72 12.38
C GLU A 274 19.21 -0.36 12.34
N MET A 275 19.01 -1.10 13.44
CA MET A 275 17.90 -2.06 13.59
C MET A 275 16.55 -1.38 13.84
N PHE A 276 16.55 -0.15 14.37
CA PHE A 276 15.34 0.61 14.70
C PHE A 276 14.88 1.59 13.61
N LYS A 277 15.67 1.80 12.55
CA LYS A 277 15.26 2.64 11.42
C LYS A 277 13.94 2.16 10.80
N PRO A 278 13.09 3.05 10.26
CA PRO A 278 11.75 2.69 9.78
C PRO A 278 11.66 1.57 8.75
N THR A 279 12.74 1.30 8.00
CA THR A 279 12.84 0.20 7.03
C THR A 279 13.15 -1.16 7.65
N MET A 280 13.57 -1.21 8.92
CA MET A 280 13.98 -2.42 9.66
C MET A 280 15.05 -3.27 8.93
N ALA A 281 15.85 -2.64 8.06
CA ALA A 281 16.75 -3.34 7.14
C ALA A 281 17.87 -4.12 7.84
N GLU A 282 18.51 -3.54 8.88
CA GLU A 282 19.53 -4.24 9.66
C GLU A 282 18.92 -5.37 10.51
N LEU A 283 17.69 -5.18 11.03
CA LEU A 283 16.97 -6.25 11.72
C LEU A 283 16.71 -7.43 10.76
N GLY A 284 16.25 -7.15 9.54
CA GLY A 284 16.06 -8.16 8.50
C GLY A 284 17.34 -8.92 8.17
N LEU A 285 18.49 -8.23 8.13
CA LEU A 285 19.80 -8.84 7.99
C LEU A 285 20.15 -9.73 9.19
N CYS A 286 19.94 -9.28 10.43
CA CYS A 286 20.22 -10.08 11.62
C CYS A 286 19.33 -11.33 11.70
N ILE A 287 18.06 -11.25 11.32
CA ILE A 287 17.17 -12.41 11.23
C ILE A 287 17.66 -13.42 10.20
N TYR A 288 18.05 -12.99 8.99
CA TYR A 288 18.63 -13.85 7.97
C TYR A 288 19.94 -14.51 8.41
N GLN A 289 20.84 -13.74 9.03
CA GLN A 289 22.10 -14.25 9.57
C GLN A 289 21.87 -15.30 10.67
N LEU A 290 20.89 -15.08 11.56
CA LEU A 290 20.51 -16.06 12.57
C LEU A 290 19.92 -17.33 11.93
N GLU A 291 19.05 -17.19 10.93
CA GLU A 291 18.46 -18.33 10.21
C GLU A 291 19.55 -19.22 9.56
N CYS A 292 20.54 -18.61 8.90
CA CYS A 292 21.70 -19.32 8.36
C CYS A 292 22.62 -19.96 9.42
N LEU A 293 22.68 -19.41 10.64
CA LEU A 293 23.38 -20.03 11.77
C LEU A 293 22.59 -21.20 12.37
N VAL A 294 21.26 -21.09 12.49
CA VAL A 294 20.39 -22.19 12.93
C VAL A 294 20.42 -23.34 11.91
N GLN A 295 20.44 -23.04 10.61
CA GLN A 295 20.57 -24.04 9.54
C GLN A 295 21.91 -24.82 9.62
N GLU A 296 23.02 -24.14 9.94
CA GLU A 296 24.35 -24.78 10.03
C GLU A 296 24.57 -25.53 11.36
N LEU A 297 24.18 -24.92 12.48
CA LEU A 297 24.53 -25.39 13.82
C LEU A 297 23.44 -26.27 14.45
N LEU A 298 22.19 -26.16 13.98
CA LEU A 298 21.00 -26.87 14.50
C LEU A 298 20.10 -27.39 13.36
N PRO A 299 20.63 -28.15 12.38
CA PRO A 299 19.91 -28.50 11.14
C PRO A 299 18.60 -29.27 11.38
N GLU A 300 18.52 -30.11 12.42
CA GLU A 300 17.27 -30.80 12.80
C GLU A 300 16.18 -29.80 13.23
N LEU A 301 16.55 -28.81 14.05
CA LEU A 301 15.63 -27.77 14.52
C LEU A 301 15.21 -26.82 13.38
N TYR A 302 16.15 -26.49 12.49
CA TYR A 302 15.84 -25.76 11.26
C TYR A 302 14.82 -26.53 10.41
N ASN A 303 15.05 -27.82 10.14
CA ASN A 303 14.14 -28.63 9.34
C ASN A 303 12.75 -28.75 9.98
N HIS A 304 12.68 -28.87 11.31
CA HIS A 304 11.41 -28.84 12.05
C HIS A 304 10.69 -27.49 11.92
N PHE A 305 11.39 -26.37 12.11
CA PHE A 305 10.82 -25.03 11.93
C PHE A 305 10.29 -24.81 10.51
N GLN A 306 11.01 -25.25 9.47
CA GLN A 306 10.51 -25.17 8.09
C GLN A 306 9.28 -26.05 7.86
N GLN A 307 9.22 -27.26 8.44
CA GLN A 307 8.02 -28.12 8.39
C GLN A 307 6.80 -27.49 9.08
N GLN A 308 7.01 -26.75 10.17
CA GLN A 308 5.97 -26.01 10.88
C GLN A 308 5.66 -24.63 10.27
N ASN A 309 6.35 -24.21 9.20
CA ASN A 309 6.31 -22.84 8.64
C ASN A 309 6.61 -21.75 9.69
N PHE A 310 7.46 -22.05 10.67
CA PHE A 310 7.78 -21.21 11.81
C PHE A 310 9.06 -20.40 11.54
N HIS A 311 8.89 -19.19 11.00
CA HIS A 311 10.01 -18.36 10.56
C HIS A 311 10.79 -17.71 11.71
N THR A 312 12.10 -17.53 11.54
CA THR A 312 13.03 -16.92 12.53
C THR A 312 12.57 -15.54 13.03
N SER A 313 11.90 -14.76 12.18
CA SER A 313 11.31 -13.46 12.52
C SER A 313 10.21 -13.52 13.59
N MET A 314 9.51 -14.65 13.74
CA MET A 314 8.37 -14.80 14.67
C MET A 314 8.79 -14.75 16.15
N TYR A 315 10.02 -15.15 16.47
CA TYR A 315 10.54 -15.15 17.84
C TYR A 315 11.71 -14.16 18.01
N ALA A 316 12.72 -14.22 17.14
CA ALA A 316 14.00 -13.54 17.36
C ALA A 316 13.95 -12.01 17.18
N SER A 317 12.92 -11.46 16.52
CA SER A 317 12.78 -10.01 16.35
C SER A 317 12.76 -9.27 17.70
N SER A 318 12.12 -9.86 18.71
CA SER A 318 12.12 -9.31 20.08
C SER A 318 13.49 -9.38 20.76
N TRP A 319 14.27 -10.45 20.48
CA TRP A 319 15.58 -10.69 21.06
C TRP A 319 16.61 -9.65 20.61
N PHE A 320 16.66 -9.36 19.30
CA PHE A 320 17.54 -8.31 18.77
C PHE A 320 17.10 -6.91 19.19
N LEU A 321 15.83 -6.54 18.95
CA LEU A 321 15.32 -5.18 19.21
C LEU A 321 15.36 -4.78 20.70
N THR A 322 15.29 -5.75 21.61
CA THR A 322 15.32 -5.45 23.06
C THR A 322 16.58 -5.96 23.75
N LEU A 323 17.54 -6.57 23.05
CA LEU A 323 18.69 -7.25 23.67
C LEU A 323 18.23 -8.25 24.76
N PHE A 324 17.18 -9.01 24.43
CA PHE A 324 16.39 -9.90 25.32
C PHE A 324 15.67 -9.25 26.51
N THR A 325 15.76 -7.93 26.73
CA THR A 325 15.20 -7.26 27.92
C THR A 325 13.67 -7.32 28.04
N SER A 326 12.92 -7.61 26.97
CA SER A 326 11.48 -7.87 27.05
C SER A 326 11.09 -9.34 27.25
N ASN A 327 12.06 -10.26 27.27
CA ASN A 327 11.83 -11.71 27.20
C ASN A 327 12.46 -12.49 28.37
N LEU A 328 13.56 -11.98 28.95
CA LEU A 328 14.31 -12.66 30.00
C LEU A 328 14.22 -11.93 31.35
N PRO A 329 14.37 -12.64 32.48
CA PRO A 329 14.43 -12.03 33.81
C PRO A 329 15.51 -10.94 33.92
N ILE A 330 15.25 -9.91 34.74
CA ILE A 330 16.06 -8.68 34.77
C ILE A 330 17.54 -8.97 35.09
N HIS A 331 17.85 -9.92 35.98
CA HIS A 331 19.22 -10.26 36.34
C HIS A 331 19.99 -10.96 35.20
N LEU A 332 19.31 -11.78 34.39
CA LEU A 332 19.90 -12.37 33.18
C LEU A 332 20.05 -11.29 32.10
N SER A 333 19.09 -10.37 32.00
CA SER A 333 19.17 -9.20 31.11
C SER A 333 20.35 -8.26 31.45
N THR A 334 20.67 -8.02 32.73
CA THR A 334 21.88 -7.24 33.09
C THR A 334 23.16 -7.98 32.74
N ARG A 335 23.24 -9.30 32.93
CA ARG A 335 24.39 -10.11 32.47
C ARG A 335 24.55 -10.11 30.95
N ILE A 336 23.45 -10.13 30.20
CA ILE A 336 23.47 -9.99 28.73
C ILE A 336 23.96 -8.60 28.32
N MET A 337 23.53 -7.54 29.01
CA MET A 337 24.00 -6.18 28.75
C MET A 337 25.49 -5.99 29.08
N ASP A 338 26.00 -6.59 30.17
CA ASP A 338 27.44 -6.61 30.48
C ASP A 338 28.26 -7.16 29.29
N LEU A 339 27.82 -8.29 28.73
CA LEU A 339 28.46 -8.94 27.59
C LEU A 339 28.29 -8.12 26.29
N PHE A 340 27.11 -7.56 26.05
CA PHE A 340 26.82 -6.76 24.85
C PHE A 340 27.68 -5.50 24.79
N LEU A 341 27.89 -4.82 25.92
CA LEU A 341 28.81 -3.67 26.02
C LEU A 341 30.29 -4.05 25.80
N SER A 342 30.65 -5.33 26.00
CA SER A 342 32.02 -5.86 25.87
C SER A 342 32.34 -6.48 24.50
N GLU A 343 31.33 -7.08 23.83
CA GLU A 343 31.49 -7.90 22.62
C GLU A 343 30.55 -7.49 21.45
N GLY A 344 29.57 -6.62 21.68
CA GLY A 344 28.63 -6.13 20.66
C GLY A 344 27.60 -7.18 20.21
N LEU A 345 26.99 -6.95 19.03
CA LEU A 345 25.93 -7.81 18.47
C LEU A 345 26.34 -9.29 18.31
N ASP A 346 27.63 -9.59 18.23
CA ASP A 346 28.17 -10.96 18.15
C ASP A 346 27.68 -11.84 19.31
N ILE A 347 27.50 -11.29 20.52
CA ILE A 347 26.97 -12.07 21.66
C ILE A 347 25.47 -12.36 21.52
N ILE A 348 24.70 -11.49 20.87
CA ILE A 348 23.24 -11.68 20.69
C ILE A 348 22.95 -12.87 19.77
N PHE A 349 23.75 -13.06 18.72
CA PHE A 349 23.71 -14.28 17.90
C PHE A 349 24.10 -15.53 18.70
N ARG A 350 25.18 -15.45 19.47
CA ARG A 350 25.67 -16.56 20.31
C ARG A 350 24.63 -16.99 21.36
N LEU A 351 24.02 -16.04 22.05
CA LEU A 351 22.92 -16.28 23.00
C LEU A 351 21.70 -16.87 22.30
N SER A 352 21.32 -16.35 21.12
CA SER A 352 20.20 -16.90 20.34
C SER A 352 20.41 -18.38 20.01
N ILE A 353 21.61 -18.78 19.58
CA ILE A 353 21.94 -20.19 19.32
C ILE A 353 22.01 -21.01 20.62
N ALA A 354 22.58 -20.48 21.70
CA ALA A 354 22.66 -21.17 22.99
C ALA A 354 21.28 -21.42 23.63
N ILE A 355 20.35 -20.48 23.50
CA ILE A 355 18.94 -20.64 23.93
C ILE A 355 18.26 -21.74 23.11
N LEU A 356 18.44 -21.75 21.79
CA LEU A 356 17.89 -22.79 20.91
C LEU A 356 18.53 -24.17 21.16
N GLN A 357 19.80 -24.22 21.57
CA GLN A 357 20.47 -25.44 22.04
C GLN A 357 19.88 -25.95 23.37
N LEU A 358 19.73 -25.07 24.37
CA LEU A 358 19.19 -25.40 25.69
C LEU A 358 17.72 -25.89 25.65
N CYS A 359 16.95 -25.41 24.66
CA CYS A 359 15.53 -25.74 24.48
C CYS A 359 15.28 -26.80 23.39
N ARG A 360 16.32 -27.26 22.66
CA ARG A 360 16.21 -28.10 21.45
C ARG A 360 15.22 -29.25 21.59
N ASP A 361 15.41 -30.05 22.64
CA ASP A 361 14.68 -31.31 22.81
C ASP A 361 13.19 -31.08 23.01
N ASP A 362 12.76 -29.93 23.54
CA ASP A 362 11.35 -29.58 23.72
C ASP A 362 10.76 -28.92 22.47
N LEU A 363 11.51 -28.02 21.82
CA LEU A 363 11.09 -27.37 20.58
C LEU A 363 10.78 -28.39 19.47
N LEU A 364 11.57 -29.46 19.36
CA LEU A 364 11.36 -30.55 18.39
C LEU A 364 10.05 -31.36 18.60
N LYS A 365 9.37 -31.19 19.75
CA LYS A 365 8.10 -31.88 20.06
C LYS A 365 6.85 -31.03 19.72
N LEU A 366 7.04 -29.75 19.40
CA LEU A 366 5.97 -28.75 19.34
C LEU A 366 5.57 -28.39 17.91
N ASP A 367 4.30 -28.07 17.71
CA ASP A 367 3.78 -27.49 16.47
C ASP A 367 3.96 -25.95 16.45
N MET A 368 3.53 -25.28 15.38
CA MET A 368 3.68 -23.83 15.20
C MET A 368 3.11 -23.00 16.37
N GLU A 369 1.93 -23.36 16.91
CA GLU A 369 1.33 -22.65 18.05
C GLU A 369 2.06 -22.98 19.37
N GLY A 370 2.42 -24.25 19.58
CA GLY A 370 3.23 -24.69 20.71
C GLY A 370 4.58 -23.99 20.79
N LEU A 371 5.28 -23.87 19.65
CA LEU A 371 6.55 -23.15 19.52
C LEU A 371 6.40 -21.68 19.94
N LEU A 372 5.41 -20.97 19.38
CA LEU A 372 5.16 -19.57 19.72
C LEU A 372 4.86 -19.37 21.21
N LYS A 373 4.04 -20.26 21.80
CA LYS A 373 3.72 -20.25 23.25
C LYS A 373 4.96 -20.54 24.10
N TYR A 374 5.78 -21.51 23.72
CA TYR A 374 6.99 -21.90 24.44
C TYR A 374 7.98 -20.73 24.53
N PHE A 375 8.28 -20.06 23.41
CA PHE A 375 9.16 -18.90 23.39
C PHE A 375 8.65 -17.70 24.21
N GLN A 376 7.33 -17.59 24.44
CA GLN A 376 6.73 -16.51 25.23
C GLN A 376 6.65 -16.80 26.73
N LYS A 377 6.70 -18.07 27.17
CA LYS A 377 6.37 -18.44 28.57
C LYS A 377 7.30 -19.46 29.22
N GLU A 378 7.77 -20.44 28.47
CA GLU A 378 8.48 -21.61 29.00
C GLU A 378 10.00 -21.46 28.80
N MET A 379 10.43 -20.92 27.66
CA MET A 379 11.82 -20.57 27.35
C MET A 379 12.45 -19.56 28.35
N PRO A 380 11.77 -18.50 28.82
CA PRO A 380 12.32 -17.62 29.85
C PRO A 380 12.63 -18.36 31.16
N GLN A 381 11.70 -19.19 31.63
CA GLN A 381 11.87 -20.02 32.82
C GLN A 381 13.00 -21.04 32.63
N ARG A 382 13.12 -21.63 31.43
CA ARG A 382 14.18 -22.59 31.10
C ARG A 382 15.59 -21.97 31.18
N CYS A 383 15.72 -20.70 30.82
CA CYS A 383 16.98 -19.94 30.91
C CYS A 383 17.31 -19.47 32.34
N ASP A 384 16.32 -19.40 33.22
CA ASP A 384 16.45 -18.95 34.61
C ASP A 384 17.03 -20.04 35.54
N ILE A 385 16.99 -21.31 35.11
CA ILE A 385 17.45 -22.46 35.92
C ILE A 385 18.98 -22.45 36.14
N ASP A 386 19.75 -22.09 35.10
CA ASP A 386 21.21 -21.95 35.20
C ASP A 386 21.71 -20.84 34.23
N PRO A 387 21.67 -19.58 34.65
CA PRO A 387 22.18 -18.44 33.88
C PRO A 387 23.68 -18.56 33.56
N THR A 388 24.47 -19.19 34.43
CA THR A 388 25.92 -19.32 34.29
C THR A 388 26.26 -20.33 33.19
N TYR A 389 25.59 -21.49 33.17
CA TYR A 389 25.70 -22.46 32.08
C TYR A 389 25.24 -21.89 30.74
N LEU A 390 24.15 -21.12 30.71
CA LEU A 390 23.68 -20.46 29.47
C LEU A 390 24.71 -19.48 28.90
N ILE A 391 25.34 -18.65 29.75
CA ILE A 391 26.40 -17.73 29.35
C ILE A 391 27.64 -18.49 28.87
N HIS A 392 28.05 -19.54 29.59
CA HIS A 392 29.17 -20.40 29.20
C HIS A 392 28.91 -21.10 27.86
N LEU A 393 27.69 -21.59 27.62
CA LEU A 393 27.27 -22.18 26.35
C LEU A 393 27.38 -21.17 25.20
N ALA A 394 26.87 -19.94 25.38
CA ALA A 394 26.95 -18.87 24.39
C ALA A 394 28.40 -18.46 24.04
N ILE A 395 29.28 -18.36 25.03
CA ILE A 395 30.71 -18.07 24.80
C ILE A 395 31.37 -19.17 23.94
N ASN A 396 30.95 -20.43 24.10
CA ASN A 396 31.46 -21.57 23.34
C ASN A 396 30.76 -21.80 21.98
N VAL A 397 29.68 -21.08 21.63
CA VAL A 397 29.06 -21.16 20.30
C VAL A 397 30.07 -20.75 19.21
N LYS A 398 30.26 -21.61 18.22
CA LYS A 398 31.13 -21.34 17.06
C LYS A 398 30.54 -20.21 16.21
N PHE A 399 31.27 -19.11 16.09
CA PHE A 399 30.86 -17.91 15.36
C PHE A 399 32.03 -17.36 14.54
N ASP A 400 31.84 -17.15 13.23
CA ASP A 400 32.90 -16.70 12.30
C ASP A 400 32.58 -15.33 11.68
N GLN A 401 33.36 -14.31 12.07
CA GLN A 401 33.26 -12.95 11.54
C GLN A 401 33.50 -12.85 10.03
N LYS A 402 34.14 -13.84 9.39
CA LYS A 402 34.29 -13.88 7.93
C LYS A 402 33.00 -14.40 7.28
N LYS A 403 32.38 -15.45 7.81
CA LYS A 403 31.06 -15.92 7.36
C LYS A 403 29.97 -14.87 7.54
N MET A 404 29.86 -14.22 8.71
CA MET A 404 28.84 -13.19 8.95
C MET A 404 28.91 -12.03 7.94
N ARG A 405 30.14 -11.62 7.56
CA ARG A 405 30.38 -10.60 6.52
C ARG A 405 30.17 -11.09 5.09
N ARG A 406 30.13 -12.39 4.83
CA ARG A 406 29.64 -12.94 3.54
C ARG A 406 28.11 -12.87 3.52
N LEU A 407 27.45 -13.46 4.52
CA LEU A 407 25.99 -13.44 4.66
C LEU A 407 25.39 -12.03 4.56
N SER A 408 26.08 -11.00 5.07
CA SER A 408 25.67 -9.59 4.91
C SER A 408 25.70 -9.09 3.46
N LYS A 409 26.70 -9.48 2.66
CA LYS A 409 26.75 -9.20 1.21
C LYS A 409 25.74 -10.03 0.44
N ASP A 410 25.58 -11.30 0.81
CA ASP A 410 24.65 -12.22 0.17
C ASP A 410 23.21 -11.71 0.36
N TYR A 411 22.83 -11.33 1.58
CA TYR A 411 21.56 -10.65 1.90
C TYR A 411 21.38 -9.32 1.15
N SER A 412 22.41 -8.48 1.09
CA SER A 412 22.35 -7.21 0.34
C SER A 412 22.09 -7.46 -1.16
N THR A 413 22.65 -8.53 -1.71
CA THR A 413 22.48 -8.91 -3.12
C THR A 413 21.06 -9.44 -3.37
N ILE A 414 20.54 -10.27 -2.45
CA ILE A 414 19.15 -10.75 -2.48
C ILE A 414 18.18 -9.56 -2.44
N LYS A 415 18.38 -8.60 -1.52
CA LYS A 415 17.51 -7.42 -1.39
C LYS A 415 17.63 -6.43 -2.54
N ALA A 416 18.81 -6.29 -3.16
CA ALA A 416 18.96 -5.53 -4.39
C ALA A 416 18.13 -6.15 -5.53
N LYS A 417 18.19 -7.48 -5.69
CA LYS A 417 17.44 -8.22 -6.72
C LYS A 417 15.93 -8.19 -6.48
N GLU A 418 15.45 -8.39 -5.25
CA GLU A 418 14.03 -8.21 -4.89
C GLU A 418 13.53 -6.79 -5.23
N GLN A 419 14.34 -5.77 -4.98
CA GLN A 419 13.99 -4.37 -5.26
C GLN A 419 14.00 -4.05 -6.76
N GLU A 420 14.89 -4.68 -7.54
CA GLU A 420 14.90 -4.61 -9.01
C GLU A 420 13.64 -5.30 -9.60
N GLU A 421 13.35 -6.53 -9.19
CA GLU A 421 12.14 -7.27 -9.56
C GLU A 421 10.86 -6.49 -9.20
N LEU A 422 10.83 -5.82 -8.05
CA LEU A 422 9.70 -4.98 -7.64
C LEU A 422 9.56 -3.69 -8.48
N VAL A 423 10.66 -3.13 -8.99
CA VAL A 423 10.63 -1.99 -9.92
C VAL A 423 10.19 -2.44 -11.30
N GLU A 424 10.68 -3.57 -11.80
CA GLU A 424 10.21 -4.17 -13.06
C GLU A 424 8.73 -4.53 -12.99
N LEU A 425 8.26 -5.15 -11.90
CA LEU A 425 6.84 -5.45 -11.70
C LEU A 425 5.96 -4.19 -11.68
N ARG A 426 6.44 -3.08 -11.11
CA ARG A 426 5.73 -1.78 -11.18
C ARG A 426 5.70 -1.23 -12.60
N ARG A 427 6.81 -1.29 -13.34
CA ARG A 427 6.86 -0.91 -14.76
C ARG A 427 5.87 -1.74 -15.57
N LEU A 428 5.93 -3.07 -15.48
CA LEU A 428 5.07 -4.00 -16.21
C LEU A 428 3.59 -3.80 -15.86
N ARG A 429 3.24 -3.49 -14.62
CA ARG A 429 1.86 -3.12 -14.22
C ARG A 429 1.39 -1.83 -14.90
N THR A 430 2.23 -0.78 -14.91
CA THR A 430 1.91 0.48 -15.61
C THR A 430 1.78 0.28 -17.12
N GLU A 431 2.68 -0.50 -17.73
CA GLU A 431 2.69 -0.85 -19.14
C GLU A 431 1.42 -1.65 -19.52
N ASN A 432 1.05 -2.65 -18.71
CA ASN A 432 -0.21 -3.39 -18.87
C ASN A 432 -1.47 -2.50 -18.72
N ARG A 433 -1.45 -1.50 -17.82
CA ARG A 433 -2.57 -0.55 -17.67
C ARG A 433 -2.76 0.29 -18.93
N LEU A 434 -1.66 0.78 -19.52
CA LEU A 434 -1.69 1.54 -20.78
C LEU A 434 -2.10 0.67 -21.98
N LEU A 435 -1.64 -0.58 -22.04
CA LEU A 435 -2.04 -1.54 -23.08
C LEU A 435 -3.54 -1.87 -23.00
N ARG A 436 -4.09 -2.08 -21.80
CA ARG A 436 -5.54 -2.23 -21.59
C ARG A 436 -6.31 -1.02 -22.08
N GLN A 437 -5.95 0.18 -21.64
CA GLN A 437 -6.58 1.42 -22.13
C GLN A 437 -6.49 1.58 -23.66
N ARG A 438 -5.43 1.08 -24.31
CA ARG A 438 -5.35 1.10 -25.78
C ARG A 438 -6.25 0.05 -26.44
N ILE A 439 -6.43 -1.12 -25.83
CA ILE A 439 -7.40 -2.14 -26.25
C ILE A 439 -8.82 -1.59 -26.08
N ASP A 440 -9.19 -1.08 -24.91
CA ASP A 440 -10.51 -0.52 -24.61
C ASP A 440 -10.90 0.57 -25.63
N ASN A 441 -9.96 1.47 -25.97
CA ASN A 441 -10.14 2.50 -26.99
C ASN A 441 -10.30 1.90 -28.41
N LEU A 442 -9.54 0.88 -28.77
CA LEU A 442 -9.64 0.23 -30.08
C LEU A 442 -10.93 -0.60 -30.23
N GLU A 443 -11.41 -1.21 -29.14
CA GLU A 443 -12.72 -1.89 -29.10
C GLU A 443 -13.86 -0.88 -29.25
N HIS A 444 -13.74 0.30 -28.64
CA HIS A 444 -14.70 1.40 -28.83
C HIS A 444 -14.67 1.97 -30.26
N GLU A 445 -13.49 2.26 -30.81
CA GLU A 445 -13.29 2.68 -32.22
C GLU A 445 -13.90 1.64 -33.19
N SER A 446 -13.69 0.34 -32.93
CA SER A 446 -14.22 -0.77 -33.73
C SER A 446 -15.75 -0.91 -33.62
N GLY A 447 -16.29 -0.76 -32.40
CA GLY A 447 -17.74 -0.76 -32.14
C GLY A 447 -18.45 0.37 -32.88
N GLU A 448 -17.93 1.61 -32.79
CA GLU A 448 -18.48 2.73 -33.56
C GLU A 448 -18.47 2.48 -35.08
N LEU A 449 -17.42 1.85 -35.61
CA LEU A 449 -17.31 1.53 -37.03
C LEU A 449 -18.30 0.43 -37.44
N ALA A 450 -18.54 -0.57 -36.58
CA ALA A 450 -19.56 -1.59 -36.78
C ALA A 450 -20.97 -0.98 -36.79
N ASP A 451 -21.30 -0.13 -35.80
CA ASP A 451 -22.60 0.55 -35.72
C ASP A 451 -22.86 1.46 -36.93
N LYS A 452 -21.87 2.24 -37.37
CA LYS A 452 -21.95 3.07 -38.59
C LYS A 452 -22.18 2.21 -39.84
N LEU A 453 -21.57 1.03 -39.92
CA LEU A 453 -21.73 0.10 -41.04
C LEU A 453 -23.10 -0.59 -41.02
N ILE A 454 -23.60 -0.98 -39.84
CA ILE A 454 -24.94 -1.55 -39.64
C ILE A 454 -26.01 -0.50 -40.00
N GLN A 455 -25.92 0.71 -39.45
CA GLN A 455 -26.83 1.82 -39.78
C GLN A 455 -26.81 2.13 -41.28
N GLY A 456 -25.62 2.11 -41.89
CA GLY A 456 -25.44 2.26 -43.33
C GLY A 456 -25.94 1.08 -44.17
N GLN A 457 -26.19 -0.10 -43.61
CA GLN A 457 -26.93 -1.18 -44.29
C GLN A 457 -28.45 -1.04 -44.09
N VAL A 458 -28.90 -0.72 -42.87
CA VAL A 458 -30.31 -0.51 -42.54
C VAL A 458 -30.92 0.62 -43.37
N SER A 459 -30.24 1.78 -43.51
CA SER A 459 -30.70 2.88 -44.35
C SER A 459 -30.90 2.44 -45.80
N ARG A 460 -29.92 1.75 -46.40
CA ARG A 460 -30.02 1.24 -47.78
C ARG A 460 -31.09 0.16 -47.96
N ALA A 461 -31.41 -0.61 -46.91
CA ALA A 461 -32.51 -1.56 -46.94
C ALA A 461 -33.87 -0.82 -46.91
N GLN A 462 -34.01 0.19 -46.05
CA GLN A 462 -35.19 1.04 -45.96
C GLN A 462 -35.44 1.80 -47.28
N GLU A 463 -34.41 2.44 -47.82
CA GLU A 463 -34.45 3.14 -49.12
C GLU A 463 -34.88 2.22 -50.27
N ALA A 464 -34.48 0.94 -50.23
CA ALA A 464 -34.86 -0.06 -51.22
C ALA A 464 -36.32 -0.54 -51.07
N GLU A 465 -36.81 -0.67 -49.83
CA GLU A 465 -38.22 -0.98 -49.52
C GLU A 465 -39.13 0.19 -49.92
N ASP A 466 -38.80 1.41 -49.50
CA ASP A 466 -39.53 2.64 -49.83
C ASP A 466 -39.60 2.85 -51.36
N HIS A 467 -38.49 2.63 -52.08
CA HIS A 467 -38.46 2.66 -53.54
C HIS A 467 -39.33 1.55 -54.18
N PHE A 468 -39.43 0.37 -53.57
CA PHE A 468 -40.34 -0.69 -54.04
C PHE A 468 -41.81 -0.32 -53.81
N VAL A 469 -42.15 0.27 -52.65
CA VAL A 469 -43.50 0.76 -52.33
C VAL A 469 -43.90 1.88 -53.29
N LEU A 470 -43.05 2.90 -53.48
CA LEU A 470 -43.25 3.99 -54.44
C LEU A 470 -43.44 3.46 -55.87
N LYS A 471 -42.65 2.47 -56.29
CA LYS A 471 -42.79 1.84 -57.61
C LYS A 471 -44.11 1.09 -57.77
N ARG A 472 -44.59 0.41 -56.72
CA ARG A 472 -45.90 -0.25 -56.68
C ARG A 472 -47.03 0.78 -56.77
N GLU A 473 -46.97 1.85 -55.97
CA GLU A 473 -48.00 2.89 -55.93
C GLU A 473 -48.05 3.70 -57.23
N LEU A 474 -46.89 4.03 -57.82
CA LEU A 474 -46.80 4.61 -59.16
C LEU A 474 -47.42 3.71 -60.23
N SER A 475 -47.33 2.38 -60.09
CA SER A 475 -47.99 1.45 -61.03
C SER A 475 -49.51 1.42 -60.85
N ALA A 476 -50.00 1.47 -59.61
CA ALA A 476 -51.44 1.54 -59.32
C ALA A 476 -52.05 2.89 -59.76
N ALA A 477 -51.36 4.00 -59.50
CA ALA A 477 -51.76 5.33 -59.94
C ALA A 477 -51.84 5.44 -61.47
N LYS A 478 -50.93 4.81 -62.22
CA LYS A 478 -50.98 4.75 -63.69
C LYS A 478 -52.14 3.92 -64.23
N LEU A 479 -52.47 2.80 -63.57
CA LEU A 479 -53.66 2.01 -63.93
C LEU A 479 -54.94 2.81 -63.67
N LEU A 480 -55.02 3.52 -62.55
CA LEU A 480 -56.16 4.37 -62.21
C LEU A 480 -56.25 5.61 -63.12
N GLU A 481 -55.13 6.19 -63.54
CA GLU A 481 -55.09 7.23 -64.58
C GLU A 481 -55.64 6.69 -65.92
N GLN A 482 -55.26 5.47 -66.30
CA GLN A 482 -55.73 4.82 -67.53
C GLN A 482 -57.24 4.49 -67.46
N GLU A 483 -57.74 4.05 -66.31
CA GLU A 483 -59.16 3.79 -66.06
C GLU A 483 -59.98 5.10 -66.08
N LEU A 484 -59.50 6.16 -65.42
CA LEU A 484 -60.12 7.49 -65.49
C LEU A 484 -60.11 8.09 -66.90
N ARG A 485 -59.05 7.86 -67.70
CA ARG A 485 -59.02 8.26 -69.12
C ARG A 485 -60.12 7.56 -69.92
N ILE A 486 -60.29 6.26 -69.73
CA ILE A 486 -61.34 5.46 -70.40
C ILE A 486 -62.73 5.93 -69.97
N GLU A 487 -62.95 6.21 -68.69
CA GLU A 487 -64.26 6.70 -68.21
C GLU A 487 -64.55 8.13 -68.67
N LEU A 488 -63.52 8.98 -68.75
CA LEU A 488 -63.63 10.33 -69.33
C LEU A 488 -63.88 10.29 -70.85
N GLU A 489 -63.38 9.29 -71.57
CA GLU A 489 -63.68 9.08 -72.99
C GLU A 489 -65.16 8.71 -73.18
N LYS A 490 -65.68 7.72 -72.43
CA LYS A 490 -67.13 7.40 -72.39
C LYS A 490 -67.99 8.60 -72.00
N ALA A 491 -67.57 9.37 -71.00
CA ALA A 491 -68.31 10.56 -70.56
C ALA A 491 -68.37 11.63 -71.67
N ASN A 492 -67.30 11.76 -72.48
CA ASN A 492 -67.31 12.62 -73.66
C ASN A 492 -68.20 12.08 -74.79
N GLU A 493 -68.30 10.76 -75.00
CA GLU A 493 -69.27 10.16 -75.92
C GLU A 493 -70.71 10.45 -75.47
N VAL A 494 -71.03 10.25 -74.19
CA VAL A 494 -72.36 10.60 -73.63
C VAL A 494 -72.64 12.10 -73.74
N ILE A 495 -71.64 12.96 -73.55
CA ILE A 495 -71.77 14.42 -73.79
C ILE A 495 -71.98 14.73 -75.28
N ALA A 496 -71.45 13.92 -76.21
CA ALA A 496 -71.71 14.05 -77.64
C ALA A 496 -73.16 13.63 -77.99
N GLU A 497 -73.64 12.49 -77.49
CA GLU A 497 -75.05 12.07 -77.63
C GLU A 497 -76.02 13.12 -77.07
N LEU A 498 -75.69 13.73 -75.92
CA LEU A 498 -76.50 14.77 -75.31
C LEU A 498 -76.46 16.08 -76.11
N LYS A 499 -75.34 16.40 -76.79
CA LYS A 499 -75.26 17.52 -77.74
C LYS A 499 -76.09 17.25 -79.01
N GLU A 500 -76.12 16.02 -79.49
CA GLU A 500 -76.95 15.61 -80.64
C GLU A 500 -78.45 15.66 -80.29
N LYS A 501 -78.86 15.10 -79.15
CA LYS A 501 -80.23 15.27 -78.60
C LYS A 501 -80.62 16.74 -78.40
N ARG A 502 -79.65 17.60 -78.03
CA ARG A 502 -79.85 19.05 -77.89
C ARG A 502 -80.03 19.78 -79.23
N GLN A 503 -79.52 19.24 -80.34
CA GLN A 503 -79.81 19.78 -81.68
C GLN A 503 -81.22 19.42 -82.19
N LEU A 504 -81.83 18.36 -81.66
CA LEU A 504 -83.18 17.91 -82.05
C LEU A 504 -84.33 18.59 -81.28
N SER A 505 -84.02 19.39 -80.25
CA SER A 505 -85.01 20.07 -79.41
C SER A 505 -85.11 21.55 -79.77
N GLN A 506 -86.32 22.03 -80.05
CA GLN A 506 -86.53 23.36 -80.64
C GLN A 506 -86.19 24.53 -79.70
N SER A 507 -85.69 25.60 -80.34
CA SER A 507 -86.08 26.99 -80.08
C SER A 507 -87.30 27.19 -79.18
N LEU A 508 -87.13 27.90 -78.05
CA LEU A 508 -87.88 29.12 -77.75
C LEU A 508 -87.24 29.93 -76.61
N GLU A 509 -87.38 31.25 -76.74
CA GLU A 509 -87.25 32.35 -75.76
C GLU A 509 -85.98 32.57 -74.92
N SER A 510 -85.48 33.80 -75.03
CA SER A 510 -84.52 34.43 -74.13
C SER A 510 -85.22 35.02 -72.91
N LYS A 511 -84.65 34.82 -71.71
CA LYS A 511 -84.61 35.86 -70.66
C LYS A 511 -83.60 35.64 -69.52
N GLU A 512 -83.25 34.39 -69.20
CA GLU A 512 -82.39 34.09 -68.03
C GLU A 512 -80.89 34.41 -68.25
N HIS A 513 -80.42 34.44 -69.50
CA HIS A 513 -79.00 34.59 -69.82
C HIS A 513 -78.37 35.92 -69.36
N GLN A 514 -79.16 36.95 -69.08
CA GLN A 514 -78.62 38.26 -68.69
C GLN A 514 -78.31 38.32 -67.18
N GLN A 515 -79.13 37.70 -66.33
CA GLN A 515 -78.86 37.59 -64.89
C GLN A 515 -77.69 36.64 -64.59
N LEU A 516 -77.56 35.55 -65.35
CA LEU A 516 -76.42 34.63 -65.21
C LEU A 516 -75.09 35.30 -65.59
N VAL A 517 -75.07 36.23 -66.55
CA VAL A 517 -73.86 36.99 -66.90
C VAL A 517 -73.46 37.97 -65.79
N GLU A 518 -74.42 38.59 -65.11
CA GLU A 518 -74.13 39.45 -63.95
C GLU A 518 -73.61 38.62 -62.76
N SER A 519 -74.22 37.47 -62.42
CA SER A 519 -73.73 36.64 -61.31
C SER A 519 -72.34 36.03 -61.60
N LEU A 520 -72.06 35.65 -62.86
CA LEU A 520 -70.72 35.19 -63.26
C LEU A 520 -69.68 36.32 -63.29
N GLN A 521 -70.10 37.59 -63.44
CA GLN A 521 -69.20 38.73 -63.30
C GLN A 521 -68.89 39.02 -61.82
N GLU A 522 -69.88 38.93 -60.92
CA GLU A 522 -69.64 39.01 -59.47
C GLU A 522 -68.76 37.86 -58.98
N GLU A 523 -69.01 36.62 -59.40
CA GLU A 523 -68.20 35.45 -59.04
C GLU A 523 -66.76 35.57 -59.58
N LEU A 524 -66.57 36.06 -60.81
CA LEU A 524 -65.23 36.33 -61.37
C LEU A 524 -64.48 37.44 -60.61
N VAL A 525 -65.19 38.45 -60.10
CA VAL A 525 -64.60 39.47 -59.22
C VAL A 525 -64.24 38.88 -57.86
N ALA A 526 -65.11 38.06 -57.27
CA ALA A 526 -64.87 37.39 -55.99
C ALA A 526 -63.68 36.41 -56.07
N VAL A 527 -63.55 35.64 -57.15
CA VAL A 527 -62.39 34.76 -57.40
C VAL A 527 -61.10 35.58 -57.53
N LYS A 528 -61.12 36.71 -58.25
CA LYS A 528 -59.94 37.58 -58.37
C LYS A 528 -59.55 38.27 -57.06
N LEU A 529 -60.54 38.64 -56.23
CA LEU A 529 -60.29 39.17 -54.88
C LEU A 529 -59.66 38.09 -54.00
N ARG A 530 -60.23 36.89 -53.99
CA ARG A 530 -59.71 35.74 -53.24
C ARG A 530 -58.32 35.29 -53.71
N ASP A 531 -58.03 35.33 -55.01
CA ASP A 531 -56.69 35.07 -55.54
C ASP A 531 -55.69 36.16 -55.13
N ALA A 532 -56.11 37.43 -55.06
CA ALA A 532 -55.28 38.51 -54.55
C ALA A 532 -55.01 38.38 -53.04
N GLU A 533 -56.04 38.02 -52.24
CA GLU A 533 -55.93 37.71 -50.82
C GLU A 533 -55.00 36.52 -50.58
N ASN A 534 -55.18 35.41 -51.31
CA ASN A 534 -54.26 34.26 -51.31
C ASN A 534 -52.82 34.67 -51.67
N HIS A 535 -52.64 35.63 -52.59
CA HIS A 535 -51.30 36.12 -52.98
C HIS A 535 -50.65 36.97 -51.88
N GLU A 536 -51.43 37.80 -51.19
CA GLU A 536 -50.97 38.65 -50.09
C GLU A 536 -50.72 37.80 -48.82
N GLU A 537 -51.51 36.75 -48.56
CA GLU A 537 -51.21 35.72 -47.57
C GLU A 537 -49.91 34.96 -47.93
N MET A 538 -49.78 34.43 -49.14
CA MET A 538 -48.55 33.74 -49.58
C MET A 538 -47.32 34.65 -49.52
N LYS A 539 -47.48 35.95 -49.71
CA LYS A 539 -46.43 36.96 -49.58
C LYS A 539 -46.09 37.24 -48.11
N SER A 540 -47.07 37.36 -47.23
CA SER A 540 -46.83 37.53 -45.79
C SER A 540 -46.24 36.27 -45.14
N LEU A 541 -46.63 35.08 -45.59
CA LEU A 541 -46.05 33.79 -45.18
C LEU A 541 -44.61 33.64 -45.66
N ARG A 542 -44.28 34.04 -46.90
CA ARG A 542 -42.89 34.09 -47.38
C ARG A 542 -42.04 35.08 -46.59
N GLU A 543 -42.57 36.27 -46.29
CA GLU A 543 -41.88 37.26 -45.46
C GLU A 543 -41.69 36.75 -44.02
N ARG A 544 -42.67 36.01 -43.46
CA ARG A 544 -42.56 35.42 -42.13
C ARG A 544 -41.57 34.25 -42.08
N ILE A 545 -41.52 33.41 -43.12
CA ILE A 545 -40.48 32.38 -43.28
C ILE A 545 -39.11 33.05 -43.33
N ARG A 546 -38.95 34.09 -44.15
CA ARG A 546 -37.70 34.85 -44.23
C ARG A 546 -37.30 35.47 -42.88
N GLN A 547 -38.22 36.05 -42.13
CA GLN A 547 -37.94 36.56 -40.78
C GLN A 547 -37.46 35.46 -39.84
N LEU A 548 -38.10 34.28 -39.86
CA LEU A 548 -37.69 33.13 -39.06
C LEU A 548 -36.32 32.58 -39.51
N GLU A 549 -36.02 32.59 -40.80
CA GLU A 549 -34.69 32.25 -41.35
C GLU A 549 -33.62 33.28 -40.93
N GLU A 550 -33.94 34.57 -40.90
CA GLU A 550 -33.05 35.62 -40.40
C GLU A 550 -32.86 35.53 -38.87
N GLU A 551 -33.91 35.22 -38.08
CA GLU A 551 -33.81 34.92 -36.64
C GLU A 551 -32.94 33.67 -36.36
N ILE A 552 -33.15 32.57 -37.09
CA ILE A 552 -32.34 31.34 -36.96
C ILE A 552 -30.88 31.59 -37.35
N ASN A 553 -30.62 32.39 -38.40
CA ASN A 553 -29.26 32.78 -38.77
C ASN A 553 -28.62 33.73 -37.74
N HIS A 554 -29.40 34.61 -37.10
CA HIS A 554 -28.90 35.46 -36.02
C HIS A 554 -28.55 34.63 -34.77
N LEU A 555 -29.37 33.65 -34.40
CA LEU A 555 -29.10 32.73 -33.30
C LEU A 555 -27.86 31.84 -33.59
N ARG A 556 -27.65 31.42 -34.84
CA ARG A 556 -26.45 30.67 -35.26
C ARG A 556 -25.17 31.52 -35.38
N ARG A 557 -25.25 32.85 -35.32
CA ARG A 557 -24.10 33.76 -35.45
C ARG A 557 -23.61 34.37 -34.13
N LEU A 558 -24.29 34.11 -33.02
CA LEU A 558 -23.86 34.56 -31.70
C LEU A 558 -22.77 33.63 -31.11
N PRO A 559 -21.64 34.15 -30.61
CA PRO A 559 -20.67 33.35 -29.86
C PRO A 559 -21.29 32.80 -28.57
N ALA A 560 -20.80 31.64 -28.12
CA ALA A 560 -21.32 30.91 -26.96
C ALA A 560 -21.32 31.75 -25.66
N ASP A 561 -20.39 32.70 -25.54
CA ASP A 561 -20.19 33.56 -24.37
C ASP A 561 -21.42 34.43 -24.03
N HIS A 562 -22.31 34.71 -24.99
CA HIS A 562 -23.51 35.51 -24.72
C HIS A 562 -24.64 34.71 -24.06
N ALA A 563 -24.64 33.38 -24.19
CA ALA A 563 -25.59 32.51 -23.48
C ALA A 563 -25.20 32.34 -22.00
N THR A 564 -23.89 32.17 -21.73
CA THR A 564 -23.36 32.14 -20.36
C THR A 564 -23.50 33.50 -19.68
N ALA A 565 -23.28 34.63 -20.38
CA ALA A 565 -23.53 35.96 -19.83
C ALA A 565 -24.98 36.14 -19.34
N LYS A 566 -25.98 35.80 -20.16
CA LYS A 566 -27.40 35.90 -19.74
C LYS A 566 -27.74 35.03 -18.54
N LEU A 567 -27.22 33.80 -18.48
CA LEU A 567 -27.42 32.92 -17.33
C LEU A 567 -26.70 33.43 -16.06
N GLN A 568 -25.59 34.14 -16.20
CA GLN A 568 -24.91 34.82 -15.09
C GLN A 568 -25.70 36.05 -14.61
N ASP A 569 -26.24 36.85 -15.53
CA ASP A 569 -27.09 38.00 -15.21
C ASP A 569 -28.40 37.56 -14.50
N GLU A 570 -29.06 36.50 -14.98
CA GLU A 570 -30.24 35.92 -14.32
C GLU A 570 -29.90 35.37 -12.93
N LEU A 571 -28.77 34.67 -12.77
CA LEU A 571 -28.31 34.18 -11.46
C LEU A 571 -27.99 35.33 -10.49
N LEU A 572 -27.42 36.42 -10.99
CA LEU A 572 -27.11 37.61 -10.19
C LEU A 572 -28.40 38.37 -9.80
N ALA A 573 -29.38 38.46 -10.69
CA ALA A 573 -30.70 39.02 -10.39
C ALA A 573 -31.48 38.18 -9.35
N ILE A 574 -31.41 36.84 -9.44
CA ILE A 574 -32.00 35.93 -8.44
C ILE A 574 -31.34 36.14 -7.07
N LYS A 575 -30.00 36.21 -7.00
CA LYS A 575 -29.27 36.46 -5.74
C LYS A 575 -29.52 37.85 -5.16
N LEU A 576 -29.74 38.88 -5.98
CA LEU A 576 -30.18 40.19 -5.51
C LEU A 576 -31.56 40.11 -4.86
N ARG A 577 -32.54 39.48 -5.53
CA ARG A 577 -33.89 39.29 -4.96
C ARG A 577 -33.88 38.47 -3.68
N GLU A 578 -33.01 37.47 -3.58
CA GLU A 578 -32.78 36.69 -2.35
C GLU A 578 -32.18 37.57 -1.22
N ALA A 579 -31.22 38.43 -1.54
CA ALA A 579 -30.64 39.37 -0.58
C ALA A 579 -31.68 40.41 -0.09
N GLU A 580 -32.47 40.99 -1.00
CA GLU A 580 -33.57 41.93 -0.68
C GLU A 580 -34.62 41.28 0.22
N ALA A 581 -35.01 40.03 -0.06
CA ALA A 581 -35.92 39.27 0.79
C ALA A 581 -35.33 39.01 2.18
N ASN A 582 -34.04 38.63 2.28
CA ASN A 582 -33.36 38.42 3.55
C ASN A 582 -33.19 39.72 4.38
N ILE A 583 -32.94 40.86 3.74
CA ILE A 583 -32.94 42.17 4.38
C ILE A 583 -34.34 42.50 4.90
N SER A 584 -35.38 42.31 4.09
CA SER A 584 -36.78 42.54 4.49
C SER A 584 -37.19 41.67 5.68
N ILE A 585 -36.75 40.41 5.72
CA ILE A 585 -36.96 39.48 6.85
C ILE A 585 -36.18 39.94 8.09
N LYS A 586 -34.98 40.53 7.94
CA LYS A 586 -34.20 41.09 9.05
C LYS A 586 -34.86 42.34 9.62
N GLU A 587 -35.32 43.27 8.78
CA GLU A 587 -36.06 44.46 9.20
C GLU A 587 -37.36 44.09 9.93
N LEU A 588 -38.12 43.11 9.43
CA LEU A 588 -39.30 42.59 10.11
C LEU A 588 -38.96 41.96 11.48
N LYS A 589 -37.85 41.23 11.59
CA LYS A 589 -37.38 40.67 12.87
C LYS A 589 -36.96 41.77 13.84
N GLU A 590 -36.23 42.80 13.38
CA GLU A 590 -35.83 43.94 14.19
C GLU A 590 -37.06 44.72 14.69
N LYS A 591 -38.08 44.93 13.84
CA LYS A 591 -39.35 45.57 14.21
C LYS A 591 -40.18 44.74 15.18
N ILE A 592 -40.16 43.41 15.06
CA ILE A 592 -40.76 42.51 16.05
C ILE A 592 -40.00 42.56 17.39
N THR A 593 -38.68 42.71 17.41
CA THR A 593 -37.93 42.91 18.66
C THR A 593 -38.14 44.30 19.27
N GLU A 594 -38.27 45.35 18.46
CA GLU A 594 -38.60 46.71 18.91
C GLU A 594 -39.99 46.75 19.56
N LEU A 595 -41.02 46.20 18.89
CA LEU A 595 -42.36 46.06 19.45
C LEU A 595 -42.40 45.17 20.71
N ARG A 596 -41.58 44.11 20.77
CA ARG A 596 -41.43 43.29 21.99
C ARG A 596 -40.72 44.04 23.12
N SER A 597 -39.75 44.92 22.84
CA SER A 597 -39.17 45.79 23.87
C SER A 597 -40.24 46.74 24.40
N MET A 598 -40.91 47.50 23.52
CA MET A 598 -41.97 48.43 23.91
C MET A 598 -43.09 47.75 24.70
N TRP A 599 -43.46 46.51 24.35
CA TRP A 599 -44.43 45.72 25.10
C TRP A 599 -43.89 45.28 26.47
N ASN A 600 -42.64 44.81 26.55
CA ASN A 600 -42.02 44.44 27.82
C ASN A 600 -41.83 45.65 28.75
N ASP A 601 -41.44 46.80 28.22
CA ASP A 601 -41.31 48.07 28.94
C ASP A 601 -42.68 48.54 29.47
N HIS A 602 -43.74 48.40 28.66
CA HIS A 602 -45.12 48.68 29.09
C HIS A 602 -45.64 47.69 30.14
N MET A 603 -45.31 46.39 30.02
CA MET A 603 -45.69 45.38 31.02
C MET A 603 -44.97 45.59 32.35
N ALA A 604 -43.66 45.90 32.31
CA ALA A 604 -42.85 46.21 33.49
C ALA A 604 -43.31 47.48 34.22
N GLN A 605 -43.88 48.46 33.49
CA GLN A 605 -44.48 49.66 34.07
C GLN A 605 -45.88 49.45 34.66
N MET A 606 -46.62 48.42 34.24
CA MET A 606 -48.03 48.26 34.63
C MET A 606 -48.25 47.37 35.86
N HIS A 607 -47.64 46.18 35.93
CA HIS A 607 -47.86 45.29 37.07
C HIS A 607 -46.66 44.37 37.38
N PRO A 608 -46.02 44.54 38.56
CA PRO A 608 -45.28 43.47 39.22
C PRO A 608 -46.23 42.37 39.74
N GLU A 609 -45.76 41.13 39.70
CA GLU A 609 -46.25 39.93 40.40
C GLU A 609 -47.60 39.28 40.00
N SER A 610 -47.50 38.05 39.45
CA SER A 610 -48.11 36.80 39.98
C SER A 610 -49.04 35.94 39.09
N ALA A 611 -48.68 34.65 39.06
CA ALA A 611 -49.53 33.43 39.09
C ALA A 611 -50.44 32.98 37.90
N ASP A 612 -49.83 32.18 36.99
CA ASP A 612 -50.02 30.71 36.85
C ASP A 612 -51.30 30.01 36.26
N ASN A 613 -51.04 29.23 35.18
CA ASN A 613 -51.46 27.84 34.88
C ASN A 613 -52.79 27.36 34.21
N SER A 614 -52.63 26.18 33.54
CA SER A 614 -53.61 25.11 33.20
C SER A 614 -54.30 25.00 31.80
N GLN A 615 -54.85 23.79 31.52
CA GLN A 615 -55.18 23.11 30.23
C GLN A 615 -56.37 22.11 30.47
N PRO A 616 -56.86 21.25 29.52
CA PRO A 616 -57.16 21.36 28.07
C PRO A 616 -58.58 20.74 27.71
N ASN A 617 -58.79 20.27 26.46
CA ASN A 617 -59.89 19.42 25.87
C ASN A 617 -60.92 20.14 24.92
N SER A 618 -61.50 19.53 23.85
CA SER A 618 -61.26 18.22 23.17
C SER A 618 -62.02 18.03 21.82
N LEU A 619 -61.37 17.33 20.86
CA LEU A 619 -61.90 16.28 19.94
C LEU A 619 -62.84 16.54 18.71
N GLU A 620 -62.65 15.66 17.69
CA GLU A 620 -63.53 15.20 16.57
C GLU A 620 -63.93 16.14 15.39
N ASN A 621 -64.27 15.66 14.16
CA ASN A 621 -63.88 14.48 13.35
C ASN A 621 -64.43 14.58 11.88
N GLY A 622 -63.70 14.09 10.86
CA GLY A 622 -64.19 13.81 9.48
C GLY A 622 -64.63 15.00 8.58
N GLY A 623 -64.78 14.87 7.24
CA GLY A 623 -64.40 13.79 6.33
C GLY A 623 -64.93 13.96 4.88
N SER A 624 -64.07 13.75 3.87
CA SER A 624 -64.35 13.40 2.45
C SER A 624 -65.12 14.35 1.48
N GLN A 625 -64.36 14.85 0.48
CA GLN A 625 -64.62 14.82 -0.99
C GLN A 625 -66.03 15.09 -1.56
N ASN A 626 -66.16 16.09 -2.46
CA ASN A 626 -66.20 15.82 -3.92
C ASN A 626 -66.13 17.06 -4.86
N ASN A 627 -65.89 16.73 -6.14
CA ASN A 627 -65.57 17.53 -7.34
C ASN A 627 -66.42 18.79 -7.71
N SER A 628 -65.77 19.60 -8.58
CA SER A 628 -66.30 20.18 -9.84
C SER A 628 -66.74 21.65 -9.95
N LEU A 629 -66.16 22.27 -11.00
CA LEU A 629 -66.75 23.19 -11.98
C LEU A 629 -67.19 24.63 -11.60
N ASN A 630 -66.27 25.56 -11.92
CA ASN A 630 -66.40 26.54 -13.02
C ASN A 630 -67.20 27.87 -12.84
N SER A 631 -66.63 28.91 -13.48
CA SER A 631 -67.24 30.14 -13.99
C SER A 631 -67.67 31.30 -13.06
N ASN A 632 -67.06 32.46 -13.35
CA ASN A 632 -67.68 33.77 -13.62
C ASN A 632 -68.38 34.62 -12.52
N SER A 633 -67.63 35.64 -12.08
CA SER A 633 -67.85 37.07 -12.49
C SER A 633 -68.58 38.09 -11.58
N LEU A 634 -67.82 39.15 -11.24
CA LEU A 634 -68.18 40.58 -11.09
C LEU A 634 -68.94 41.16 -9.85
N ASN A 635 -68.34 42.28 -9.37
CA ASN A 635 -68.93 43.52 -8.81
C ASN A 635 -69.55 43.58 -7.39
N GLY A 636 -69.24 44.66 -6.65
CA GLY A 636 -70.26 45.34 -5.81
C GLY A 636 -69.86 45.91 -4.43
N THR A 637 -69.26 47.10 -4.40
CA THR A 637 -69.28 48.11 -3.31
C THR A 637 -70.69 48.41 -2.72
N SER A 638 -70.93 48.94 -1.51
CA SER A 638 -70.08 49.24 -0.31
C SER A 638 -70.87 49.90 0.87
N THR A 639 -70.67 49.45 2.12
CA THR A 639 -70.69 50.28 3.37
C THR A 639 -72.07 50.92 3.83
N PRO A 640 -72.19 51.82 4.86
CA PRO A 640 -72.37 51.39 6.28
C PRO A 640 -73.31 52.21 7.23
N LEU A 641 -73.45 51.74 8.50
CA LEU A 641 -73.42 52.48 9.80
C LEU A 641 -74.60 53.31 10.41
N SER A 642 -74.90 53.02 11.70
CA SER A 642 -74.83 53.92 12.91
C SER A 642 -76.08 54.35 13.75
N SER A 643 -75.84 54.63 15.06
CA SER A 643 -76.62 55.41 16.07
C SER A 643 -77.93 54.79 16.67
N LEU A 644 -78.36 54.86 17.96
CA LEU A 644 -78.19 55.69 19.20
C LEU A 644 -79.39 56.64 19.50
N SER A 645 -79.90 56.90 20.72
CA SER A 645 -79.61 56.39 22.09
C SER A 645 -80.60 56.86 23.22
N VAL A 646 -80.91 55.99 24.21
CA VAL A 646 -81.04 56.24 25.69
C VAL A 646 -82.08 57.22 26.30
N THR A 647 -82.77 56.84 27.40
CA THR A 647 -83.17 57.74 28.54
C THR A 647 -83.35 57.03 29.92
N SER A 648 -82.86 57.66 31.01
CA SER A 648 -83.17 57.44 32.46
C SER A 648 -82.80 56.09 33.13
N SER A 649 -82.42 55.96 34.42
CA SER A 649 -82.28 56.91 35.55
C SER A 649 -81.05 56.56 36.45
N PRO A 650 -80.37 57.53 37.12
CA PRO A 650 -78.92 57.46 37.39
C PRO A 650 -78.35 56.28 38.20
N LEU A 651 -78.91 55.88 39.34
CA LEU A 651 -78.27 54.85 40.19
C LEU A 651 -78.51 53.40 39.70
N LYS A 652 -79.67 53.15 39.07
CA LYS A 652 -79.89 51.90 38.32
C LYS A 652 -79.07 51.90 37.04
N ILE A 653 -78.92 53.04 36.36
CA ILE A 653 -77.91 53.20 35.31
C ILE A 653 -76.51 52.90 35.87
N LEU A 654 -76.06 53.47 36.99
CA LEU A 654 -74.68 53.28 37.44
C LEU A 654 -74.37 51.83 37.81
N ASN A 655 -75.28 51.12 38.49
CA ASN A 655 -75.07 49.70 38.82
C ASN A 655 -75.35 48.74 37.66
N ALA A 656 -76.21 49.09 36.69
CA ALA A 656 -76.39 48.29 35.47
C ALA A 656 -75.31 48.58 34.42
N VAL A 657 -74.80 49.81 34.32
CA VAL A 657 -73.65 50.18 33.50
C VAL A 657 -72.37 49.67 34.14
N LYS A 658 -72.25 49.61 35.48
CA LYS A 658 -71.11 48.93 36.11
C LYS A 658 -71.20 47.41 35.95
N ARG A 659 -72.35 46.77 36.20
CA ARG A 659 -72.47 45.32 35.91
C ARG A 659 -72.32 45.00 34.42
N ASN A 660 -72.84 45.82 33.52
CA ASN A 660 -72.64 45.64 32.09
C ASN A 660 -71.22 46.04 31.65
N SER A 661 -70.53 46.99 32.30
CA SER A 661 -69.12 47.28 32.00
C SER A 661 -68.26 46.12 32.46
N ASP A 662 -68.49 45.63 33.68
CA ASP A 662 -67.72 44.53 34.26
C ASP A 662 -68.00 43.24 33.49
N GLN A 663 -69.26 42.96 33.11
CA GLN A 663 -69.60 41.85 32.21
C GLN A 663 -69.11 42.05 30.76
N THR A 664 -69.07 43.28 30.22
CA THR A 664 -68.53 43.49 28.86
C THR A 664 -67.00 43.53 28.82
N THR A 665 -66.31 43.93 29.88
CA THR A 665 -64.86 43.76 30.00
C THR A 665 -64.50 42.30 30.24
N GLU A 666 -65.29 41.55 31.02
CA GLU A 666 -65.14 40.10 31.19
C GLU A 666 -65.43 39.34 29.89
N ILE A 667 -66.53 39.64 29.18
CA ILE A 667 -66.83 39.07 27.85
C ILE A 667 -65.76 39.49 26.83
N ASN A 668 -65.26 40.72 26.85
CA ASN A 668 -64.18 41.14 25.95
C ASN A 668 -62.86 40.45 26.30
N LYS A 669 -62.55 40.24 27.59
CA LYS A 669 -61.37 39.51 28.06
C LYS A 669 -61.43 38.05 27.60
N LEU A 670 -62.54 37.37 27.86
CA LEU A 670 -62.82 36.00 27.37
C LEU A 670 -62.79 35.94 25.84
N LYS A 671 -63.21 36.99 25.13
CA LYS A 671 -63.14 37.07 23.66
C LYS A 671 -61.70 37.27 23.16
N THR A 672 -60.85 38.03 23.87
CA THR A 672 -59.41 38.13 23.57
C THR A 672 -58.64 36.86 23.94
N GLU A 673 -59.02 36.18 25.02
CA GLU A 673 -58.45 34.89 25.43
C GLU A 673 -58.87 33.78 24.45
N LEU A 674 -60.13 33.78 23.97
CA LEU A 674 -60.59 32.91 22.89
C LEU A 674 -59.87 33.19 21.57
N MET A 675 -59.62 34.46 21.25
CA MET A 675 -58.87 34.84 20.04
C MET A 675 -57.39 34.44 20.14
N SER A 676 -56.74 34.59 21.29
CA SER A 676 -55.34 34.18 21.49
C SER A 676 -55.18 32.66 21.70
N ALA A 677 -56.22 31.96 22.17
CA ALA A 677 -56.29 30.51 22.14
C ALA A 677 -56.41 30.02 20.69
N LYS A 678 -57.30 30.60 19.87
CA LYS A 678 -57.43 30.27 18.45
C LYS A 678 -56.19 30.63 17.62
N LEU A 679 -55.47 31.69 17.97
CA LEU A 679 -54.20 32.01 17.32
C LEU A 679 -53.16 30.90 17.61
N ARG A 680 -52.98 30.53 18.89
CA ARG A 680 -52.08 29.44 19.31
C ARG A 680 -52.49 28.06 18.76
N GLU A 681 -53.78 27.80 18.60
CA GLU A 681 -54.32 26.61 17.94
C GLU A 681 -53.95 26.59 16.46
N SER A 682 -54.08 27.73 15.76
CA SER A 682 -53.66 27.87 14.36
C SER A 682 -52.14 27.82 14.17
N GLU A 683 -51.36 28.35 15.11
CA GLU A 683 -49.89 28.24 15.16
C GLU A 683 -49.49 26.77 15.33
N ALA A 684 -50.00 26.10 16.37
CA ALA A 684 -49.72 24.68 16.61
C ALA A 684 -50.19 23.76 15.46
N PHE A 685 -51.27 24.11 14.76
CA PHE A 685 -51.70 23.38 13.55
C PHE A 685 -50.77 23.62 12.35
N SER A 686 -50.20 24.82 12.23
CA SER A 686 -49.15 25.12 11.24
C SER A 686 -47.88 24.34 11.55
N ASP A 687 -47.39 24.39 12.80
CA ASP A 687 -46.20 23.67 13.26
C ASP A 687 -46.36 22.16 13.05
N LEU A 688 -47.53 21.59 13.37
CA LEU A 688 -47.82 20.17 13.17
C LEU A 688 -47.93 19.78 11.69
N LYS A 689 -48.32 20.72 10.81
CA LYS A 689 -48.28 20.52 9.36
C LYS A 689 -46.85 20.54 8.82
N GLU A 690 -46.02 21.48 9.29
CA GLU A 690 -44.60 21.57 8.93
C GLU A 690 -43.84 20.32 9.42
N LEU A 691 -44.06 19.89 10.67
CA LEU A 691 -43.46 18.68 11.24
C LEU A 691 -43.86 17.43 10.43
N ARG A 692 -45.13 17.30 10.02
CA ARG A 692 -45.57 16.21 9.12
C ARG A 692 -44.90 16.26 7.76
N GLN A 693 -44.72 17.45 7.18
CA GLN A 693 -44.00 17.60 5.92
C GLN A 693 -42.52 17.24 6.06
N LYS A 694 -41.88 17.59 7.19
CA LYS A 694 -40.49 17.20 7.49
C LYS A 694 -40.35 15.69 7.74
N ILE A 695 -41.32 15.05 8.39
CA ILE A 695 -41.35 13.58 8.53
C ILE A 695 -41.44 12.92 7.15
N MET A 696 -42.35 13.36 6.28
CA MET A 696 -42.48 12.81 4.93
C MET A 696 -41.21 13.04 4.09
N GLU A 697 -40.57 14.20 4.21
CA GLU A 697 -39.27 14.47 3.57
C GLU A 697 -38.18 13.50 4.07
N LEU A 698 -38.05 13.33 5.38
CA LEU A 698 -37.09 12.39 5.98
C LEU A 698 -37.38 10.92 5.62
N GLU A 699 -38.65 10.52 5.52
CA GLU A 699 -39.07 9.20 5.04
C GLU A 699 -38.68 9.01 3.56
N THR A 700 -38.89 10.00 2.69
CA THR A 700 -38.44 9.91 1.29
C THR A 700 -36.91 9.89 1.19
N GLN A 701 -36.19 10.69 1.99
CA GLN A 701 -34.73 10.70 2.03
C GLN A 701 -34.17 9.35 2.50
N ASN A 702 -34.75 8.75 3.54
CA ASN A 702 -34.37 7.44 4.06
C ASN A 702 -34.67 6.31 3.05
N ASN A 703 -35.80 6.40 2.32
CA ASN A 703 -36.09 5.48 1.23
C ASN A 703 -35.08 5.63 0.07
N VAL A 704 -34.61 6.84 -0.25
CA VAL A 704 -33.57 7.06 -1.26
C VAL A 704 -32.23 6.49 -0.81
N THR A 705 -31.78 6.75 0.42
CA THR A 705 -30.51 6.20 0.94
C THR A 705 -30.54 4.68 1.06
N MET A 706 -31.65 4.09 1.53
CA MET A 706 -31.83 2.63 1.55
C MET A 706 -31.75 1.99 0.15
N ASN A 707 -32.34 2.62 -0.87
CA ASN A 707 -32.22 2.15 -2.24
C ASN A 707 -30.80 2.33 -2.82
N GLN A 708 -30.09 3.39 -2.42
CA GLN A 708 -28.69 3.61 -2.83
C GLN A 708 -27.74 2.60 -2.18
N ILE A 709 -27.88 2.33 -0.88
CA ILE A 709 -27.15 1.30 -0.14
C ILE A 709 -27.41 -0.08 -0.77
N ARG A 710 -28.67 -0.37 -1.16
CA ARG A 710 -28.99 -1.64 -1.83
C ARG A 710 -28.28 -1.79 -3.18
N ARG A 711 -28.28 -0.75 -4.02
CA ARG A 711 -27.54 -0.76 -5.30
C ARG A 711 -26.04 -0.97 -5.08
N GLN A 712 -25.45 -0.30 -4.09
CA GLN A 712 -24.04 -0.49 -3.74
C GLN A 712 -23.75 -1.90 -3.23
N ALA A 713 -24.67 -2.54 -2.49
CA ALA A 713 -24.53 -3.94 -2.09
C ALA A 713 -24.62 -4.91 -3.28
N ASP A 714 -25.53 -4.68 -4.22
CA ASP A 714 -25.65 -5.47 -5.46
C ASP A 714 -24.41 -5.30 -6.37
N GLU A 715 -23.86 -4.08 -6.45
CA GLU A 715 -22.59 -3.77 -7.15
C GLU A 715 -21.37 -4.42 -6.48
N MET A 716 -21.24 -4.32 -5.16
CA MET A 716 -20.19 -5.00 -4.39
C MET A 716 -20.24 -6.52 -4.58
N LYS A 717 -21.45 -7.11 -4.55
CA LYS A 717 -21.64 -8.54 -4.81
C LYS A 717 -21.17 -8.94 -6.21
N LYS A 718 -21.49 -8.13 -7.24
CA LYS A 718 -21.04 -8.38 -8.61
C LYS A 718 -19.52 -8.25 -8.76
N LEU A 719 -18.90 -7.27 -8.10
CA LEU A 719 -17.44 -7.10 -8.07
C LEU A 719 -16.75 -8.27 -7.36
N GLN A 720 -17.35 -8.80 -6.29
CA GLN A 720 -16.85 -9.96 -5.57
C GLN A 720 -16.95 -11.24 -6.41
N GLU A 721 -18.06 -11.46 -7.12
CA GLU A 721 -18.20 -12.56 -8.08
C GLU A 721 -17.15 -12.47 -9.21
N GLN A 722 -16.89 -11.27 -9.75
CA GLN A 722 -15.84 -11.06 -10.74
C GLN A 722 -14.43 -11.31 -10.20
N HIS A 723 -14.15 -10.88 -8.96
CA HIS A 723 -12.89 -11.12 -8.27
C HIS A 723 -12.62 -12.63 -8.08
N ASP A 724 -13.64 -13.38 -7.65
CA ASP A 724 -13.51 -14.81 -7.40
C ASP A 724 -13.34 -15.61 -8.70
N GLU A 725 -13.98 -15.20 -9.82
CA GLU A 725 -13.64 -15.75 -11.13
C GLU A 725 -12.19 -15.44 -11.57
N VAL A 726 -11.67 -14.24 -11.26
CA VAL A 726 -10.29 -13.86 -11.59
C VAL A 726 -9.30 -14.69 -10.76
N LEU A 727 -9.54 -14.90 -9.47
CA LEU A 727 -8.74 -15.81 -8.63
C LEU A 727 -8.72 -17.24 -9.18
N GLU A 728 -9.85 -17.76 -9.65
CA GLU A 728 -9.88 -19.12 -10.22
C GLU A 728 -9.21 -19.21 -11.59
N ARG A 729 -9.15 -18.12 -12.36
CA ARG A 729 -8.31 -18.01 -13.57
C ARG A 729 -6.82 -17.96 -13.21
N GLU A 730 -6.43 -17.15 -12.22
CA GLU A 730 -5.07 -17.05 -11.70
C GLU A 730 -4.57 -18.42 -11.18
N ARG A 731 -5.40 -19.11 -10.39
CA ARG A 731 -5.09 -20.46 -9.87
C ARG A 731 -4.90 -21.49 -10.99
N LYS A 732 -5.65 -21.40 -12.09
CA LYS A 732 -5.46 -22.27 -13.27
C LYS A 732 -4.16 -21.96 -13.99
N ALA A 733 -3.89 -20.69 -14.29
CA ALA A 733 -2.65 -20.26 -14.93
C ALA A 733 -1.40 -20.62 -14.09
N GLN A 734 -1.45 -20.47 -12.77
CA GLN A 734 -0.37 -20.86 -11.87
C GLN A 734 -0.13 -22.38 -11.85
N ASN A 735 -1.20 -23.18 -11.92
CA ASN A 735 -1.10 -24.64 -12.04
C ASN A 735 -0.54 -25.09 -13.39
N GLU A 736 -0.74 -24.33 -14.47
CA GLU A 736 -0.15 -24.58 -15.78
C GLU A 736 1.32 -24.16 -15.81
N LEU A 737 1.66 -22.97 -15.29
CA LEU A 737 3.05 -22.52 -15.10
C LEU A 737 3.88 -23.51 -14.28
N ASN A 738 3.30 -24.09 -13.22
CA ASN A 738 3.98 -25.12 -12.41
C ASN A 738 4.22 -26.43 -13.19
N LYS A 739 3.31 -26.82 -14.09
CA LYS A 739 3.52 -27.99 -14.98
C LYS A 739 4.63 -27.74 -15.99
N GLU A 740 4.67 -26.56 -16.60
CA GLU A 740 5.75 -26.21 -17.55
C GLU A 740 7.10 -26.05 -16.86
N LYS A 741 7.15 -25.52 -15.62
CA LYS A 741 8.38 -25.53 -14.81
C LYS A 741 8.87 -26.94 -14.51
N GLY A 742 7.96 -27.88 -14.22
CA GLY A 742 8.29 -29.31 -14.10
C GLY A 742 8.90 -29.86 -15.38
N ARG A 743 8.18 -29.72 -16.51
CA ARG A 743 8.64 -30.15 -17.85
C ARG A 743 9.99 -29.57 -18.22
N PHE A 744 10.23 -28.30 -17.94
CA PHE A 744 11.52 -27.65 -18.21
C PHE A 744 12.64 -28.25 -17.34
N SER A 745 12.37 -28.53 -16.06
CA SER A 745 13.32 -29.20 -15.17
C SER A 745 13.63 -30.63 -15.61
N ASP A 746 12.63 -31.37 -16.11
CA ASP A 746 12.81 -32.72 -16.68
C ASP A 746 13.67 -32.67 -17.95
N LEU A 747 13.46 -31.67 -18.82
CA LEU A 747 14.21 -31.50 -20.06
C LEU A 747 15.66 -31.05 -19.81
N ASP A 748 15.88 -30.13 -18.86
CA ASP A 748 17.20 -29.69 -18.42
C ASP A 748 17.98 -30.84 -17.75
N PHE A 749 17.31 -31.68 -16.96
CA PHE A 749 17.90 -32.91 -16.43
C PHE A 749 18.32 -33.86 -17.56
N GLN A 750 17.43 -34.16 -18.52
CA GLN A 750 17.75 -35.03 -19.67
C GLN A 750 18.90 -34.48 -20.53
N MET A 751 18.94 -33.16 -20.76
CA MET A 751 20.05 -32.51 -21.47
C MET A 751 21.38 -32.68 -20.72
N LYS A 752 21.38 -32.47 -19.39
CA LYS A 752 22.57 -32.66 -18.54
C LYS A 752 23.01 -34.12 -18.46
N GLU A 753 22.07 -35.06 -18.41
CA GLU A 753 22.33 -36.50 -18.49
C GLU A 753 22.98 -36.89 -19.83
N GLN A 754 22.43 -36.40 -20.95
CA GLN A 754 23.02 -36.63 -22.28
C GLN A 754 24.43 -36.04 -22.41
N GLN A 755 24.65 -34.81 -21.93
CA GLN A 755 25.98 -34.18 -21.89
C GLN A 755 26.96 -34.97 -21.00
N MET A 756 26.51 -35.47 -19.85
CA MET A 756 27.32 -36.29 -18.95
C MET A 756 27.69 -37.63 -19.60
N MET A 757 26.71 -38.34 -20.20
CA MET A 757 26.93 -39.60 -20.90
C MET A 757 27.87 -39.45 -22.10
N LYS A 758 27.76 -38.34 -22.85
CA LYS A 758 28.70 -37.99 -23.92
C LYS A 758 30.12 -37.81 -23.37
N ARG A 759 30.28 -37.02 -22.30
CA ARG A 759 31.58 -36.77 -21.65
C ARG A 759 32.21 -38.02 -21.03
N ILE A 760 31.41 -38.94 -20.47
CA ILE A 760 31.87 -40.26 -20.01
C ILE A 760 32.43 -41.05 -21.19
N LYS A 761 31.69 -41.12 -22.31
CA LYS A 761 32.11 -41.84 -23.53
C LYS A 761 33.36 -41.23 -24.20
N GLU A 762 33.58 -39.93 -24.07
CA GLU A 762 34.83 -39.24 -24.48
C GLU A 762 36.02 -39.62 -23.59
N LEU A 763 35.81 -39.66 -22.26
CA LEU A 763 36.82 -40.08 -21.29
C LEU A 763 37.20 -41.55 -21.46
N GLU A 764 36.22 -42.45 -21.66
CA GLU A 764 36.44 -43.87 -21.98
C GLU A 764 37.30 -44.03 -23.25
N GLN A 765 36.94 -43.36 -24.35
CA GLN A 765 37.74 -43.39 -25.58
C GLN A 765 39.17 -42.88 -25.34
N THR A 766 39.32 -41.77 -24.61
CA THR A 766 40.63 -41.19 -24.26
C THR A 766 41.47 -42.14 -23.41
N GLN A 767 40.85 -42.85 -22.46
CA GLN A 767 41.51 -43.90 -21.68
C GLN A 767 41.97 -45.05 -22.57
N THR A 768 41.12 -45.57 -23.48
CA THR A 768 41.55 -46.66 -24.39
C THR A 768 42.72 -46.26 -25.29
N VAL A 769 42.81 -44.98 -25.70
CA VAL A 769 43.96 -44.45 -26.45
C VAL A 769 45.21 -44.37 -25.56
N ALA A 770 45.07 -43.98 -24.30
CA ALA A 770 46.19 -43.97 -23.34
C ALA A 770 46.72 -45.40 -23.07
N GLU A 771 45.84 -46.37 -22.86
CA GLU A 771 46.18 -47.78 -22.66
C GLU A 771 46.86 -48.38 -23.90
N LEU A 772 46.36 -48.09 -25.11
CA LEU A 772 47.01 -48.50 -26.35
C LEU A 772 48.41 -47.89 -26.50
N ARG A 773 48.57 -46.58 -26.22
CA ARG A 773 49.88 -45.90 -26.24
C ARG A 773 50.85 -46.51 -25.23
N GLN A 774 50.40 -46.82 -24.01
CA GLN A 774 51.22 -47.48 -22.98
C GLN A 774 51.62 -48.89 -23.42
N LYS A 775 50.71 -49.66 -24.04
CA LYS A 775 51.02 -51.01 -24.56
C LYS A 775 52.01 -50.95 -25.72
N ILE A 776 51.88 -49.98 -26.64
CA ILE A 776 52.84 -49.74 -27.73
C ILE A 776 54.22 -49.41 -27.14
N SER A 777 54.31 -48.45 -26.23
CA SER A 777 55.58 -48.07 -25.60
C SER A 777 56.25 -49.23 -24.83
N SER A 778 55.47 -50.07 -24.15
CA SER A 778 55.99 -51.28 -23.51
C SER A 778 56.50 -52.33 -24.51
N LEU A 779 55.98 -52.36 -25.74
CA LEU A 779 56.51 -53.21 -26.81
C LEU A 779 57.75 -52.60 -27.47
N GLU A 780 57.79 -51.27 -27.66
CA GLU A 780 58.97 -50.55 -28.14
C GLU A 780 60.18 -50.82 -27.24
N THR A 781 60.06 -50.62 -25.92
CA THR A 781 61.15 -50.92 -24.96
C THR A 781 61.56 -52.39 -24.98
N LYS A 782 60.61 -53.33 -25.15
CA LYS A 782 60.94 -54.76 -25.29
C LYS A 782 61.69 -55.06 -26.59
N ILE A 783 61.33 -54.42 -27.69
CA ILE A 783 62.04 -54.56 -28.96
C ILE A 783 63.46 -53.99 -28.83
N GLU A 784 63.65 -52.87 -28.14
CA GLU A 784 64.99 -52.34 -27.81
C GLU A 784 65.79 -53.28 -26.90
N GLU A 785 65.16 -53.90 -25.90
CA GLU A 785 65.76 -54.98 -25.10
C GLU A 785 66.18 -56.19 -25.96
N TYR A 786 65.35 -56.60 -26.94
CA TYR A 786 65.70 -57.71 -27.83
C TYR A 786 66.78 -57.33 -28.85
N VAL A 787 66.79 -56.11 -29.38
CA VAL A 787 67.85 -55.59 -30.25
C VAL A 787 69.18 -55.47 -29.51
N THR A 788 69.17 -55.07 -28.23
CA THR A 788 70.39 -55.03 -27.41
C THR A 788 70.87 -56.43 -27.01
N LYS A 789 69.97 -57.35 -26.65
CA LYS A 789 70.31 -58.77 -26.42
C LYS A 789 70.86 -59.44 -27.68
N LEU A 790 70.30 -59.16 -28.86
CA LEU A 790 70.79 -59.67 -30.14
C LEU A 790 72.23 -59.21 -30.42
N LYS A 791 72.52 -57.91 -30.27
CA LYS A 791 73.87 -57.35 -30.42
C LYS A 791 74.89 -57.93 -29.44
N LEU A 792 74.46 -58.33 -28.24
CA LEU A 792 75.30 -59.05 -27.28
C LEU A 792 75.50 -60.52 -27.69
N SER A 793 74.48 -61.19 -28.23
CA SER A 793 74.61 -62.54 -28.80
C SER A 793 75.34 -62.59 -30.15
N GLU A 794 75.59 -61.46 -30.82
CA GLU A 794 76.54 -61.39 -31.93
C GLU A 794 78.00 -61.39 -31.46
N SER A 795 78.27 -61.04 -30.19
CA SER A 795 79.61 -61.14 -29.58
C SER A 795 79.90 -62.48 -28.90
N ASP A 796 78.88 -63.26 -28.51
CA ASP A 796 79.02 -64.58 -27.88
C ASP A 796 78.54 -65.71 -28.81
N ILE A 797 79.40 -66.71 -29.07
CA ILE A 797 79.24 -67.64 -30.21
C ILE A 797 78.26 -68.79 -29.92
N GLU A 798 76.94 -68.52 -29.97
CA GLU A 798 75.88 -69.54 -30.05
C GLU A 798 74.80 -69.21 -31.11
N PRO A 799 74.85 -69.79 -32.33
CA PRO A 799 73.94 -69.41 -33.41
C PRO A 799 72.45 -69.75 -33.19
N GLN A 800 72.13 -70.73 -32.33
CA GLN A 800 70.75 -71.21 -32.16
C GLN A 800 69.87 -70.25 -31.34
N THR A 801 70.45 -69.58 -30.34
CA THR A 801 69.72 -68.62 -29.51
C THR A 801 69.41 -67.33 -30.26
N SER A 802 70.34 -66.86 -31.11
CA SER A 802 70.17 -65.67 -31.96
C SER A 802 68.97 -65.80 -32.92
N GLY A 803 68.77 -66.97 -33.53
CA GLY A 803 67.59 -67.24 -34.38
C GLY A 803 66.27 -67.08 -33.63
N GLU A 804 66.12 -67.75 -32.48
CA GLU A 804 64.92 -67.63 -31.65
C GLU A 804 64.66 -66.20 -31.14
N LEU A 805 65.72 -65.42 -30.87
CA LEU A 805 65.62 -64.02 -30.47
C LEU A 805 65.15 -63.13 -31.63
N SER A 806 65.61 -63.41 -32.85
CA SER A 806 65.17 -62.73 -34.07
C SER A 806 63.69 -63.00 -34.38
N ASP A 807 63.24 -64.25 -34.28
CA ASP A 807 61.83 -64.60 -34.55
C ASP A 807 60.89 -63.94 -33.52
N LYS A 808 61.24 -63.99 -32.22
CA LYS A 808 60.47 -63.31 -31.15
C LYS A 808 60.46 -61.79 -31.32
N MET A 809 61.53 -61.20 -31.85
CA MET A 809 61.57 -59.78 -32.20
C MET A 809 60.61 -59.46 -33.36
N ALA A 810 60.54 -60.30 -34.40
CA ALA A 810 59.62 -60.12 -35.52
C ALA A 810 58.13 -60.27 -35.12
N GLU A 811 57.81 -61.19 -34.22
CA GLU A 811 56.47 -61.30 -33.62
C GLU A 811 56.08 -60.04 -32.85
N LEU A 812 56.97 -59.53 -31.99
CA LEU A 812 56.74 -58.30 -31.22
C LEU A 812 56.58 -57.07 -32.12
N GLN A 813 57.40 -56.93 -33.17
CA GLN A 813 57.26 -55.87 -34.17
C GLN A 813 55.91 -55.95 -34.91
N THR A 814 55.42 -57.17 -35.18
CA THR A 814 54.13 -57.40 -35.87
C THR A 814 52.93 -57.00 -34.99
N GLU A 815 52.89 -57.41 -33.72
CA GLU A 815 51.83 -57.00 -32.79
C GLU A 815 51.93 -55.49 -32.45
N MET A 816 53.13 -54.92 -32.34
CA MET A 816 53.33 -53.47 -32.20
C MET A 816 52.73 -52.70 -33.38
N PHE A 817 53.06 -53.08 -34.63
CA PHE A 817 52.50 -52.46 -35.83
C PHE A 817 50.97 -52.58 -35.88
N ARG A 818 50.42 -53.74 -35.50
CA ARG A 818 48.97 -53.97 -35.44
C ARG A 818 48.28 -53.06 -34.42
N LEU A 819 48.85 -52.90 -33.23
CA LEU A 819 48.34 -52.00 -32.20
C LEU A 819 48.44 -50.53 -32.61
N ASP A 820 49.52 -50.15 -33.30
CA ASP A 820 49.70 -48.79 -33.78
C ASP A 820 48.71 -48.44 -34.91
N VAL A 821 48.41 -49.38 -35.82
CA VAL A 821 47.32 -49.24 -36.79
C VAL A 821 45.94 -49.10 -36.10
N ALA A 822 45.69 -49.86 -35.03
CA ALA A 822 44.46 -49.74 -34.25
C ALA A 822 44.34 -48.37 -33.55
N ASN A 823 45.42 -47.92 -32.91
CA ASN A 823 45.54 -46.61 -32.24
C ASN A 823 45.29 -45.45 -33.23
N ARG A 824 45.97 -45.46 -34.38
CA ARG A 824 45.76 -44.48 -35.47
C ARG A 824 44.30 -44.45 -35.96
N LYS A 825 43.66 -45.62 -36.10
CA LYS A 825 42.25 -45.71 -36.51
C LYS A 825 41.31 -45.09 -35.46
N LEU A 826 41.51 -45.39 -34.18
CA LEU A 826 40.69 -44.88 -33.08
C LEU A 826 40.84 -43.36 -32.93
N HIS A 827 42.08 -42.86 -33.00
CA HIS A 827 42.40 -41.42 -33.03
C HIS A 827 41.79 -40.70 -34.25
N THR A 828 41.67 -41.36 -35.39
CA THR A 828 40.98 -40.81 -36.58
C THR A 828 39.47 -40.71 -36.35
N MET A 829 38.86 -41.70 -35.67
CA MET A 829 37.45 -41.64 -35.29
C MET A 829 37.17 -40.51 -34.28
N GLN A 830 38.02 -40.34 -33.26
CA GLN A 830 37.91 -39.20 -32.33
C GLN A 830 37.99 -37.85 -33.06
N LYS A 831 38.95 -37.68 -33.99
CA LYS A 831 39.08 -36.46 -34.78
C LYS A 831 37.85 -36.19 -35.65
N ASN A 832 37.26 -37.22 -36.25
CA ASN A 832 36.06 -37.06 -37.08
C ASN A 832 34.81 -36.70 -36.25
N ASN A 833 34.66 -37.26 -35.03
CA ASN A 833 33.58 -36.86 -34.12
C ASN A 833 33.69 -35.38 -33.73
N LEU A 834 34.89 -34.92 -33.35
CA LEU A 834 35.16 -33.52 -33.02
C LEU A 834 34.91 -32.56 -34.20
N ILE A 835 35.07 -33.03 -35.45
CA ILE A 835 34.75 -32.23 -36.64
C ILE A 835 33.24 -32.14 -36.87
N ALA A 836 32.49 -33.21 -36.62
CA ALA A 836 31.03 -33.21 -36.74
C ALA A 836 30.38 -32.27 -35.72
N GLU A 837 30.86 -32.28 -34.47
CA GLU A 837 30.29 -31.46 -33.38
C GLU A 837 30.49 -29.95 -33.56
N ASN A 838 31.53 -29.53 -34.27
CA ASN A 838 31.75 -28.12 -34.63
C ASN A 838 31.06 -27.71 -35.95
N GLY A 839 30.23 -28.58 -36.52
CA GLY A 839 29.53 -28.37 -37.81
C GLY A 839 28.01 -28.15 -37.70
N GLU A 840 27.41 -28.27 -36.51
CA GLU A 840 25.96 -28.11 -36.27
C GLU A 840 25.67 -26.96 -35.28
N ILE A 841 26.14 -25.75 -35.63
CA ILE A 841 25.81 -24.46 -34.98
C ILE A 841 25.18 -23.52 -36.01
#